data_AF-A8B296-F1
#
_entry.id   AF-A8B296-F1
#
_cell.length_a   1.000
_cell.length_b   1.000
_cell.length_c   1.000
_cell.angle_alpha   90.00
_cell.angle_beta   90.00
_cell.angle_gamma   90.00
#
_symmetry.space_group_name_H-M   'P 1'
#
loop_
_entity.id
_entity.type
_entity.pdbx_description
1 polymer ?
#
loop_
_entity_poly.entity_id
_entity_poly.type
_entity_poly.pdbx_seq_one_letter_code
_entity_poly.pdbx_strand_id
1 'polypeptide(L)'
;MQPPTSTDQLQTITDGLNLPPFERRMTLITLSEILHDPVRAMQLLADVAYQVRPHSLAEDSKAVPPPVKVNAANLEQVAAGITDFTVCLLNLNESRSMADKQAFVQELVLSDSANMRVLLSAILKDLAASRETIYVSKFKLPPVIPADYMVDPQIQTLLSQLREAQSRFTEALNQNRDVQKDQILQKMERLATDKTTFLTRRDKLFDRVKQAKALSVPKEAVRLASRRRVALSEIEELKTQINSQNEIRRAALNAAKAVVNSARGTPANILEASEAENKRLKQEIINLTAEITEKESLAHLIQSEPGQEAIELMENELETLRTDLVKYREMVSTVGSPDEEDNEQEKMSFLNQQITKIKTQRAQLENRLTNARRESAEVDAEVAKRCSSTDMASLMKDIDDMDSIPMLLFKNLLSKGRALKPLHKKAMDEQQLLRKENAIVSRTKDILAAIPNLSAEAPDELTDAGGLRPIGGGKQRVLGSIGGVGLNAKNLMEAKAVLAELDATLQQKKRDLAPRVSELAALKRQCAQLEADTESENQRARTLEVSREGSVYKLRLSVRALELEIDNLKTQAIVTDKKAELLRLELEQADNVREFDRLKREITSENNACKTQMMEIRAKQEELKCNLPNRMAQNKLFKSLVSILEFRKQAALERQEDHAAEMRMDKIRITN
;
A
#
# COMPACT_ATOMS: atom_id res chain seq x y z
N MET A 1 -38.27 0.06 8.80
CA MET A 1 -36.99 0.78 8.95
C MET A 1 -36.99 1.45 10.32
N GLN A 2 -35.83 1.65 10.96
CA GLN A 2 -35.77 2.60 12.08
C GLN A 2 -36.03 4.03 11.55
N PRO A 3 -36.65 4.92 12.32
CA PRO A 3 -36.69 6.34 11.94
C PRO A 3 -35.25 6.88 11.90
N PRO A 4 -34.87 7.68 10.89
CA PRO A 4 -33.52 8.24 10.81
C PRO A 4 -33.27 9.13 12.04
N THR A 5 -32.12 8.97 12.67
CA THR A 5 -31.73 9.78 13.83
C THR A 5 -31.59 11.25 13.42
N SER A 6 -31.61 12.16 14.39
CA SER A 6 -31.42 13.59 14.08
C SER A 6 -30.07 13.85 13.40
N THR A 7 -29.05 13.03 13.66
CA THR A 7 -27.75 13.08 12.99
C THR A 7 -27.83 12.61 11.54
N ASP A 8 -28.53 11.50 11.26
CA ASP A 8 -28.72 11.00 9.89
C ASP A 8 -29.48 12.00 9.01
N GLN A 9 -30.49 12.68 9.60
CA GLN A 9 -31.25 13.74 8.93
C GLN A 9 -30.34 14.93 8.57
N LEU A 10 -29.56 15.44 9.53
CA LEU A 10 -28.62 16.55 9.31
C LEU A 10 -27.53 16.21 8.27
N GLN A 11 -27.01 14.98 8.29
CA GLN A 11 -26.06 14.49 7.29
C GLN A 11 -26.69 14.46 5.90
N THR A 12 -27.89 13.87 5.76
CA THR A 12 -28.65 13.84 4.49
C THR A 12 -28.89 15.24 3.92
N ILE A 13 -29.22 16.21 4.78
CA ILE A 13 -29.43 17.61 4.38
C ILE A 13 -28.12 18.27 3.95
N THR A 14 -27.03 18.05 4.69
CA THR A 14 -25.70 18.60 4.37
C THR A 14 -25.21 18.08 3.02
N ASP A 15 -25.30 16.77 2.78
CA ASP A 15 -24.85 16.15 1.54
C ASP A 15 -25.71 16.61 0.35
N GLY A 16 -27.04 16.64 0.50
CA GLY A 16 -27.95 17.12 -0.55
C GLY A 16 -27.78 18.61 -0.90
N LEU A 17 -27.43 19.46 0.06
CA LEU A 17 -27.12 20.88 -0.19
C LEU A 17 -25.73 21.12 -0.79
N ASN A 18 -24.84 20.12 -0.73
CA ASN A 18 -23.50 20.17 -1.31
C ASN A 18 -23.46 19.68 -2.76
N LEU A 19 -24.48 18.96 -3.20
CA LEU A 19 -24.65 18.51 -4.58
C LEU A 19 -25.35 19.58 -5.45
N PRO A 20 -25.26 19.47 -6.79
CA PRO A 20 -26.09 20.26 -7.70
C PRO A 20 -27.59 19.99 -7.46
N PRO A 21 -28.48 21.00 -7.55
CA PRO A 21 -28.24 22.36 -8.03
C PRO A 21 -27.88 23.38 -6.93
N PHE A 22 -27.51 22.94 -5.72
CA PHE A 22 -27.35 23.83 -4.56
C PHE A 22 -25.91 24.27 -4.30
N GLU A 23 -24.96 23.31 -4.36
CA GLU A 23 -23.51 23.53 -4.28
C GLU A 23 -23.01 24.39 -3.08
N ARG A 24 -23.76 24.42 -1.96
CA ARG A 24 -23.59 25.44 -0.89
C ARG A 24 -22.34 25.27 -0.01
N ARG A 25 -21.57 24.19 -0.16
CA ARG A 25 -20.39 23.83 0.68
C ARG A 25 -20.66 23.92 2.19
N MET A 26 -21.86 23.48 2.57
CA MET A 26 -22.37 23.43 3.94
C MET A 26 -21.61 22.40 4.78
N THR A 27 -21.46 22.70 6.07
CA THR A 27 -21.01 21.75 7.10
C THR A 27 -22.15 21.46 8.08
N LEU A 28 -22.05 20.39 8.88
CA LEU A 28 -23.02 20.08 9.94
C LEU A 28 -23.17 21.24 10.96
N ILE A 29 -22.07 21.96 11.26
CA ILE A 29 -22.07 23.09 12.20
C ILE A 29 -22.86 24.26 11.60
N THR A 30 -22.50 24.69 10.38
CA THR A 30 -23.17 25.82 9.71
C THR A 30 -24.63 25.51 9.39
N LEU A 31 -24.99 24.25 9.13
CA LEU A 31 -26.39 23.83 9.03
C LEU A 31 -27.13 23.97 10.36
N SER A 32 -26.52 23.54 11.48
CA SER A 32 -27.11 23.68 12.81
C SER A 32 -27.32 25.16 13.22
N GLU A 33 -26.40 26.04 12.85
CA GLU A 33 -26.53 27.49 13.05
C GLU A 33 -27.68 28.09 12.22
N ILE A 34 -27.86 27.64 10.98
CA ILE A 34 -28.95 28.07 10.10
C ILE A 34 -30.32 27.57 10.59
N LEU A 35 -30.41 26.34 11.12
CA LEU A 35 -31.67 25.78 11.62
C LEU A 35 -32.14 26.41 12.93
N HIS A 36 -31.24 27.02 13.71
CA HIS A 36 -31.59 27.67 14.99
C HIS A 36 -32.29 29.04 14.80
N ASP A 37 -31.96 29.75 13.71
CA ASP A 37 -32.64 30.98 13.28
C ASP A 37 -33.83 30.62 12.36
N PRO A 38 -35.10 30.81 12.80
CA PRO A 38 -36.26 30.34 12.04
C PRO A 38 -36.45 31.08 10.71
N VAL A 39 -35.92 32.31 10.57
CA VAL A 39 -35.96 33.06 9.31
C VAL A 39 -34.98 32.47 8.30
N ARG A 40 -33.78 32.08 8.75
CA ARG A 40 -32.79 31.39 7.89
C ARG A 40 -33.22 29.96 7.57
N ALA A 41 -33.77 29.23 8.54
CA ALA A 41 -34.30 27.89 8.34
C ALA A 41 -35.43 27.88 7.29
N MET A 42 -36.38 28.81 7.38
CA MET A 42 -37.47 28.93 6.43
C MET A 42 -37.02 29.49 5.06
N GLN A 43 -36.00 30.36 4.99
CA GLN A 43 -35.37 30.72 3.70
C GLN A 43 -34.68 29.52 3.05
N LEU A 44 -33.95 28.70 3.82
CA LEU A 44 -33.34 27.47 3.32
C LEU A 44 -34.40 26.50 2.78
N LEU A 45 -35.52 26.32 3.48
CA LEU A 45 -36.64 25.51 2.98
C LEU A 45 -37.27 26.12 1.73
N ALA A 46 -37.44 27.44 1.65
CA ALA A 46 -37.97 28.11 0.46
C ALA A 46 -37.05 27.92 -0.76
N ASP A 47 -35.73 28.04 -0.58
CA ASP A 47 -34.72 27.81 -1.62
C ASP A 47 -34.74 26.36 -2.13
N VAL A 48 -34.91 25.38 -1.24
CA VAL A 48 -34.98 23.95 -1.56
C VAL A 48 -36.32 23.59 -2.21
N ALA A 49 -37.43 24.05 -1.64
CA ALA A 49 -38.79 23.82 -2.16
C ALA A 49 -39.01 24.45 -3.54
N TYR A 50 -38.28 25.52 -3.88
CA TYR A 50 -38.28 26.13 -5.21
C TYR A 50 -37.88 25.15 -6.32
N GLN A 51 -36.86 24.32 -6.10
CA GLN A 51 -36.35 23.36 -7.09
C GLN A 51 -37.32 22.20 -7.38
N VAL A 52 -38.18 21.85 -6.41
CA VAL A 52 -39.19 20.79 -6.54
C VAL A 52 -40.61 21.32 -6.78
N ARG A 53 -40.77 22.65 -6.91
CA ARG A 53 -42.09 23.29 -7.10
C ARG A 53 -42.78 22.77 -8.38
N PRO A 54 -44.08 22.46 -8.35
CA PRO A 54 -44.78 21.88 -9.49
C PRO A 54 -45.26 22.97 -10.48
N HIS A 55 -44.41 23.25 -11.46
CA HIS A 55 -44.65 24.20 -12.56
C HIS A 55 -45.72 23.67 -13.56
N SER A 56 -46.35 24.57 -14.32
CA SER A 56 -47.33 24.23 -15.35
C SER A 56 -46.70 24.30 -16.73
N LEU A 57 -46.70 23.20 -17.48
CA LEU A 57 -46.19 23.15 -18.88
C LEU A 57 -47.00 24.04 -19.83
N ALA A 58 -48.23 24.41 -19.46
CA ALA A 58 -49.05 25.37 -20.21
C ALA A 58 -48.69 26.84 -19.91
N GLU A 59 -47.74 27.11 -19.01
CA GLU A 59 -47.33 28.47 -18.62
C GLU A 59 -45.86 28.79 -18.98
N ASP A 60 -45.23 28.07 -19.91
CA ASP A 60 -43.88 28.36 -20.43
C ASP A 60 -43.71 29.78 -21.03
N SER A 61 -44.82 30.52 -21.23
CA SER A 61 -44.84 31.94 -21.63
C SER A 61 -44.93 32.93 -20.45
N LYS A 62 -44.93 32.49 -19.19
CA LYS A 62 -44.83 33.34 -17.99
C LYS A 62 -43.55 33.03 -17.24
N ALA A 63 -42.84 34.06 -16.81
CA ALA A 63 -41.63 33.90 -16.01
C ALA A 63 -41.93 33.09 -14.74
N VAL A 64 -41.07 32.11 -14.43
CA VAL A 64 -41.11 31.37 -13.17
C VAL A 64 -41.15 32.37 -12.00
N PRO A 65 -42.10 32.26 -11.05
CA PRO A 65 -42.21 33.22 -9.97
C PRO A 65 -40.87 33.31 -9.21
N PRO A 66 -40.34 34.52 -8.94
CA PRO A 66 -39.02 34.64 -8.32
C PRO A 66 -38.97 33.95 -6.95
N PRO A 67 -37.79 33.45 -6.51
CA PRO A 67 -37.64 32.80 -5.22
C PRO A 67 -38.10 33.74 -4.09
N VAL A 68 -38.88 33.19 -3.17
CA VAL A 68 -39.55 33.98 -2.13
C VAL A 68 -38.52 34.42 -1.10
N LYS A 69 -38.47 35.73 -0.83
CA LYS A 69 -37.69 36.30 0.28
C LYS A 69 -38.49 36.17 1.58
N VAL A 70 -37.93 35.43 2.53
CA VAL A 70 -38.52 35.20 3.84
C VAL A 70 -38.14 36.33 4.80
N ASN A 71 -39.10 36.76 5.63
CA ASN A 71 -38.89 37.69 6.73
C ASN A 71 -39.84 37.34 7.88
N ALA A 72 -39.62 37.92 9.06
CA ALA A 72 -40.41 37.61 10.25
C ALA A 72 -41.93 37.84 10.12
N ALA A 73 -42.38 38.68 9.17
CA ALA A 73 -43.79 38.97 8.94
C ALA A 73 -44.47 38.02 7.92
N ASN A 74 -43.72 37.20 7.18
CA ASN A 74 -44.28 36.24 6.22
C ASN A 74 -43.99 34.76 6.51
N LEU A 75 -43.32 34.45 7.64
CA LEU A 75 -42.96 33.08 8.06
C LEU A 75 -44.11 32.07 7.91
N GLU A 76 -45.27 32.31 8.55
CA GLU A 76 -46.42 31.41 8.50
C GLU A 76 -47.01 31.28 7.08
N GLN A 77 -47.03 32.37 6.30
CA GLN A 77 -47.52 32.37 4.93
C GLN A 77 -46.63 31.55 3.99
N VAL A 78 -45.30 31.65 4.16
CA VAL A 78 -44.33 30.85 3.40
C VAL A 78 -44.38 29.39 3.83
N ALA A 79 -44.41 29.12 5.13
CA ALA A 79 -44.54 27.76 5.67
C ALA A 79 -45.81 27.07 5.17
N ALA A 80 -46.96 27.76 5.18
CA ALA A 80 -48.21 27.26 4.60
C ALA A 80 -48.08 26.99 3.09
N GLY A 81 -47.60 27.97 2.31
CA GLY A 81 -47.46 27.86 0.86
C GLY A 81 -46.47 26.78 0.38
N ILE A 82 -45.49 26.41 1.22
CA ILE A 82 -44.59 25.25 0.96
C ILE A 82 -45.27 23.94 1.40
N THR A 83 -45.93 23.94 2.56
CA THR A 83 -46.69 22.79 3.09
C THR A 83 -47.75 22.32 2.10
N ASP A 84 -48.44 23.25 1.43
CA ASP A 84 -49.49 22.99 0.44
C ASP A 84 -49.13 21.96 -0.64
N PHE A 85 -47.88 21.93 -1.10
CA PHE A 85 -47.43 20.97 -2.12
C PHE A 85 -46.42 19.94 -1.61
N THR A 86 -45.66 20.21 -0.55
CA THR A 86 -44.60 19.31 -0.08
C THR A 86 -45.06 18.22 0.91
N VAL A 87 -46.25 18.35 1.53
CA VAL A 87 -46.79 17.34 2.47
C VAL A 87 -46.86 15.93 1.87
N CYS A 88 -47.04 15.80 0.55
CA CYS A 88 -47.07 14.50 -0.14
C CYS A 88 -45.75 13.70 -0.07
N LEU A 89 -44.63 14.33 0.30
CA LEU A 89 -43.34 13.65 0.51
C LEU A 89 -43.22 13.00 1.90
N LEU A 90 -44.11 13.36 2.81
CA LEU A 90 -44.15 12.80 4.15
C LEU A 90 -45.07 11.58 4.14
N ASN A 91 -44.65 10.46 4.73
CA ASN A 91 -45.48 9.26 4.90
C ASN A 91 -46.56 9.43 5.99
N LEU A 92 -47.23 10.58 5.97
CA LEU A 92 -48.42 10.90 6.76
C LEU A 92 -49.61 10.49 5.89
N ASN A 93 -50.24 9.37 6.26
CA ASN A 93 -51.28 8.71 5.46
C ASN A 93 -52.33 9.69 4.92
N GLU A 94 -52.83 9.37 3.72
CA GLU A 94 -53.78 10.17 2.94
C GLU A 94 -54.96 10.67 3.81
N SER A 95 -55.29 11.96 3.71
CA SER A 95 -56.36 12.65 4.46
C SER A 95 -56.04 13.10 5.90
N ARG A 96 -54.90 13.80 6.11
CA ARG A 96 -54.75 14.66 7.31
C ARG A 96 -55.77 15.80 7.32
N SER A 97 -56.26 16.15 8.51
CA SER A 97 -57.24 17.22 8.71
C SER A 97 -56.61 18.60 8.47
N MET A 98 -57.44 19.61 8.17
CA MET A 98 -57.03 21.02 8.17
C MET A 98 -56.37 21.43 9.50
N ALA A 99 -56.80 20.82 10.62
CA ALA A 99 -56.17 21.02 11.93
C ALA A 99 -54.72 20.50 11.97
N ASP A 100 -54.46 19.29 11.46
CA ASP A 100 -53.12 18.69 11.43
C ASP A 100 -52.16 19.49 10.53
N LYS A 101 -52.69 20.09 9.46
CA LYS A 101 -51.94 20.96 8.55
C LYS A 101 -51.52 22.25 9.24
N GLN A 102 -52.44 22.92 9.95
CA GLN A 102 -52.11 24.16 10.66
C GLN A 102 -51.10 23.91 11.79
N ALA A 103 -51.22 22.79 12.52
CA ALA A 103 -50.23 22.39 13.52
C ALA A 103 -48.84 22.15 12.91
N PHE A 104 -48.76 21.49 11.75
CA PHE A 104 -47.50 21.29 11.03
C PHE A 104 -46.87 22.62 10.57
N VAL A 105 -47.67 23.55 10.06
CA VAL A 105 -47.22 24.92 9.68
C VAL A 105 -46.67 25.67 10.90
N GLN A 106 -47.35 25.60 12.05
CA GLN A 106 -46.87 26.24 13.29
C GLN A 106 -45.55 25.61 13.77
N GLU A 107 -45.39 24.28 13.70
CA GLU A 107 -44.15 23.62 14.10
C GLU A 107 -42.98 23.94 13.15
N LEU A 108 -43.22 24.16 11.85
CA LEU A 108 -42.19 24.58 10.88
C LEU A 108 -41.58 25.96 11.18
N VAL A 109 -42.29 26.83 11.88
CA VAL A 109 -41.85 28.21 12.19
C VAL A 109 -41.00 28.28 13.48
N LEU A 110 -40.87 27.17 14.21
CA LEU A 110 -40.05 27.08 15.43
C LEU A 110 -38.54 26.92 15.12
N SER A 111 -37.70 27.52 15.97
CA SER A 111 -36.25 27.28 16.00
C SER A 111 -35.92 25.79 16.14
N ASP A 112 -35.03 25.28 15.30
CA ASP A 112 -34.61 23.87 15.22
C ASP A 112 -35.79 22.87 15.19
N SER A 113 -36.83 23.20 14.43
CA SER A 113 -38.01 22.38 14.18
C SER A 113 -37.66 20.96 13.69
N ALA A 114 -38.26 19.94 14.32
CA ALA A 114 -38.11 18.55 13.90
C ALA A 114 -38.76 18.32 12.52
N ASN A 115 -39.96 18.86 12.30
CA ASN A 115 -40.64 18.81 11.00
C ASN A 115 -39.82 19.48 9.88
N MET A 116 -39.06 20.55 10.17
CA MET A 116 -38.14 21.17 9.21
C MET A 116 -37.05 20.19 8.76
N ARG A 117 -36.39 19.51 9.71
CA ARG A 117 -35.34 18.53 9.39
C ARG A 117 -35.90 17.31 8.63
N VAL A 118 -37.07 16.81 9.02
CA VAL A 118 -37.75 15.71 8.31
C VAL A 118 -38.11 16.12 6.88
N LEU A 119 -38.64 17.33 6.67
CA LEU A 119 -39.07 17.81 5.35
C LEU A 119 -37.89 18.11 4.41
N LEU A 120 -36.84 18.78 4.91
CA LEU A 120 -35.60 19.00 4.16
C LEU A 120 -34.93 17.66 3.79
N SER A 121 -34.85 16.71 4.74
CA SER A 121 -34.30 15.38 4.50
C SER A 121 -35.12 14.59 3.47
N ALA A 122 -36.45 14.68 3.50
CA ALA A 122 -37.32 14.04 2.51
C ALA A 122 -37.09 14.58 1.09
N ILE A 123 -37.03 15.91 0.92
CA ILE A 123 -36.79 16.55 -0.38
C ILE A 123 -35.39 16.25 -0.93
N LEU A 124 -34.36 16.36 -0.08
CA LEU A 124 -32.96 16.31 -0.49
C LEU A 124 -32.40 14.90 -0.68
N LYS A 125 -33.03 13.87 -0.08
CA LYS A 125 -32.60 12.47 -0.23
C LYS A 125 -32.71 11.96 -1.67
N ASP A 126 -33.74 12.38 -2.39
CA ASP A 126 -33.88 12.18 -3.83
C ASP A 126 -34.70 13.34 -4.41
N LEU A 127 -33.99 14.34 -4.95
CA LEU A 127 -34.59 15.54 -5.51
C LEU A 127 -35.43 15.25 -6.77
N ALA A 128 -35.09 14.19 -7.52
CA ALA A 128 -35.79 13.82 -8.75
C ALA A 128 -37.12 13.11 -8.43
N ALA A 129 -37.08 12.08 -7.58
CA ALA A 129 -38.28 11.40 -7.10
C ALA A 129 -39.19 12.34 -6.29
N SER A 130 -38.63 13.29 -5.53
CA SER A 130 -39.41 14.32 -4.83
C SER A 130 -40.14 15.24 -5.81
N ARG A 131 -39.46 15.70 -6.86
CA ARG A 131 -40.06 16.54 -7.92
C ARG A 131 -41.15 15.79 -8.70
N GLU A 132 -40.94 14.52 -9.03
CA GLU A 132 -41.99 13.68 -9.66
C GLU A 132 -43.18 13.50 -8.71
N THR A 133 -42.95 13.16 -7.44
CA THR A 133 -44.00 12.90 -6.46
C THR A 133 -44.86 14.14 -6.21
N ILE A 134 -44.24 15.32 -6.06
CA ILE A 134 -44.94 16.60 -5.92
C ILE A 134 -45.74 16.95 -7.19
N TYR A 135 -45.16 16.76 -8.37
CA TYR A 135 -45.83 17.02 -9.65
C TYR A 135 -47.05 16.11 -9.84
N VAL A 136 -46.88 14.80 -9.66
CA VAL A 136 -47.97 13.82 -9.75
C VAL A 136 -49.05 14.11 -8.71
N SER A 137 -48.68 14.43 -7.47
CA SER A 137 -49.64 14.72 -6.39
C SER A 137 -50.51 15.94 -6.70
N LYS A 138 -49.95 17.02 -7.26
CA LYS A 138 -50.70 18.22 -7.65
C LYS A 138 -51.87 17.93 -8.60
N PHE A 139 -51.67 17.01 -9.55
CA PHE A 139 -52.69 16.69 -10.55
C PHE A 139 -53.57 15.50 -10.15
N LYS A 140 -53.03 14.52 -9.42
CA LYS A 140 -53.73 13.27 -9.05
C LYS A 140 -54.61 13.41 -7.80
N LEU A 141 -54.25 14.25 -6.83
CA LEU A 141 -55.05 14.42 -5.61
C LEU A 141 -56.34 15.20 -5.92
N PRO A 142 -57.49 14.84 -5.33
CA PRO A 142 -58.70 15.65 -5.43
C PRO A 142 -58.53 16.96 -4.64
N PRO A 143 -59.05 18.10 -5.12
CA PRO A 143 -59.03 19.34 -4.37
C PRO A 143 -59.90 19.23 -3.12
N VAL A 144 -59.47 19.88 -2.03
CA VAL A 144 -60.27 20.00 -0.81
C VAL A 144 -61.38 21.02 -1.05
N ILE A 145 -62.63 20.54 -1.17
CA ILE A 145 -63.82 21.38 -1.36
C ILE A 145 -64.68 21.29 -0.07
N PRO A 146 -65.17 22.41 0.50
CA PRO A 146 -66.02 22.37 1.68
C PRO A 146 -67.34 21.63 1.42
N ALA A 147 -67.86 20.96 2.45
CA ALA A 147 -69.00 20.05 2.32
C ALA A 147 -70.27 20.72 1.75
N ASP A 148 -70.50 21.99 2.06
CA ASP A 148 -71.68 22.76 1.60
C ASP A 148 -71.75 22.84 0.07
N TYR A 149 -70.59 22.94 -0.60
CA TYR A 149 -70.46 22.97 -2.05
C TYR A 149 -70.63 21.58 -2.71
N MET A 150 -70.63 20.49 -1.94
CA MET A 150 -70.84 19.13 -2.47
C MET A 150 -72.30 18.84 -2.80
N VAL A 151 -73.24 19.71 -2.40
CA VAL A 151 -74.66 19.60 -2.74
C VAL A 151 -74.97 20.21 -4.12
N ASP A 152 -74.08 21.06 -4.66
CA ASP A 152 -74.31 21.75 -5.93
C ASP A 152 -74.11 20.81 -7.15
N PRO A 153 -75.12 20.62 -8.02
CA PRO A 153 -75.03 19.76 -9.19
C PRO A 153 -74.02 20.25 -10.24
N GLN A 154 -73.72 21.54 -10.33
CA GLN A 154 -72.66 22.07 -11.19
C GLN A 154 -71.29 21.64 -10.68
N ILE A 155 -71.07 21.70 -9.37
CA ILE A 155 -69.81 21.29 -8.73
C ILE A 155 -69.64 19.77 -8.81
N GLN A 156 -70.70 18.98 -8.67
CA GLN A 156 -70.66 17.54 -8.94
C GLN A 156 -70.32 17.22 -10.41
N THR A 157 -70.84 18.01 -11.36
CA THR A 157 -70.50 17.86 -12.79
C THR A 157 -69.02 18.16 -13.05
N LEU A 158 -68.50 19.26 -12.49
CA LEU A 158 -67.08 19.62 -12.57
C LEU A 158 -66.17 18.59 -11.88
N LEU A 159 -66.60 18.01 -10.76
CA LEU A 159 -65.90 16.90 -10.10
C LEU A 159 -65.86 15.64 -10.96
N SER A 160 -66.92 15.35 -11.72
CA SER A 160 -66.91 14.22 -12.67
C SER A 160 -65.90 14.44 -13.81
N GLN A 161 -65.89 15.64 -14.39
CA GLN A 161 -64.93 16.04 -15.43
C GLN A 161 -63.48 16.01 -14.90
N LEU A 162 -63.27 16.47 -13.67
CA LEU A 162 -61.96 16.42 -13.01
C LEU A 162 -61.49 14.98 -12.78
N ARG A 163 -62.34 14.09 -12.27
CA ARG A 163 -62.02 12.66 -12.10
C ARG A 163 -61.67 12.00 -13.43
N GLU A 164 -62.37 12.34 -14.51
CA GLU A 164 -62.04 11.84 -15.85
C GLU A 164 -60.66 12.36 -16.31
N ALA A 165 -60.37 13.65 -16.14
CA ALA A 165 -59.06 14.21 -16.44
C ALA A 165 -57.93 13.59 -15.60
N GLN A 166 -58.19 13.28 -14.33
CA GLN A 166 -57.27 12.57 -13.43
C GLN A 166 -57.03 11.11 -13.86
N SER A 167 -58.06 10.44 -14.38
CA SER A 167 -57.94 9.12 -15.00
C SER A 167 -57.02 9.18 -16.22
N ARG A 168 -57.30 10.10 -17.16
CA ARG A 168 -56.48 10.30 -18.38
C ARG A 168 -55.03 10.68 -18.05
N PHE A 169 -54.80 11.50 -17.03
CA PHE A 169 -53.46 11.84 -16.53
C PHE A 169 -52.73 10.61 -15.96
N THR A 170 -53.43 9.79 -15.18
CA THR A 170 -52.87 8.55 -14.61
C THR A 170 -52.53 7.53 -15.71
N GLU A 171 -53.35 7.44 -16.75
CA GLU A 171 -53.09 6.60 -17.92
C GLU A 171 -51.84 7.07 -18.68
N ALA A 172 -51.75 8.36 -19.01
CA ALA A 172 -50.58 8.95 -19.69
C ALA A 172 -49.28 8.83 -18.87
N LEU A 173 -49.36 8.94 -17.54
CA LEU A 173 -48.23 8.72 -16.64
C LEU A 173 -47.74 7.25 -16.69
N ASN A 174 -48.66 6.29 -16.73
CA ASN A 174 -48.31 4.88 -16.88
C ASN A 174 -47.69 4.60 -18.26
N GLN A 175 -48.29 5.08 -19.34
CA GLN A 175 -47.75 4.97 -20.71
C GLN A 175 -46.33 5.54 -20.80
N ASN A 176 -46.04 6.70 -20.19
CA ASN A 176 -44.70 7.27 -20.16
C ASN A 176 -43.70 6.38 -19.40
N ARG A 177 -44.10 5.84 -18.24
CA ARG A 177 -43.31 4.90 -17.45
C ARG A 177 -43.07 3.56 -18.17
N ASP A 178 -43.97 3.14 -19.06
CA ASP A 178 -43.77 1.96 -19.91
C ASP A 178 -42.78 2.24 -21.05
N VAL A 179 -42.87 3.40 -21.72
CA VAL A 179 -41.85 3.85 -22.69
C VAL A 179 -40.45 3.92 -22.07
N GLN A 180 -40.33 4.31 -20.80
CA GLN A 180 -39.05 4.28 -20.08
C GLN A 180 -38.52 2.84 -19.85
N LYS A 181 -39.40 1.86 -19.61
CA LYS A 181 -39.01 0.44 -19.52
C LYS A 181 -38.54 -0.08 -20.88
N ASP A 182 -39.22 0.27 -21.96
CA ASP A 182 -38.84 -0.14 -23.32
C ASP A 182 -37.44 0.36 -23.71
N GLN A 183 -37.08 1.59 -23.32
CA GLN A 183 -35.71 2.10 -23.51
C GLN A 183 -34.65 1.30 -22.73
N ILE A 184 -35.01 0.72 -21.57
CA ILE A 184 -34.12 -0.17 -20.81
C ILE A 184 -34.03 -1.54 -21.51
N LEU A 185 -35.15 -2.07 -22.00
CA LEU A 185 -35.20 -3.33 -22.75
C LEU A 185 -34.37 -3.26 -24.04
N GLN A 186 -34.47 -2.17 -24.82
CA GLN A 186 -33.63 -1.94 -26.02
C GLN A 186 -32.13 -1.91 -25.69
N LYS A 187 -31.74 -1.32 -24.54
CA LYS A 187 -30.34 -1.33 -24.07
C LYS A 187 -29.89 -2.74 -23.68
N MET A 188 -30.75 -3.54 -23.05
CA MET A 188 -30.48 -4.94 -22.73
C MET A 188 -30.39 -5.82 -23.97
N GLU A 189 -31.24 -5.61 -24.98
CA GLU A 189 -31.20 -6.30 -26.27
C GLU A 189 -29.90 -5.98 -27.02
N ARG A 190 -29.49 -4.71 -27.06
CA ARG A 190 -28.19 -4.32 -27.64
C ARG A 190 -27.03 -5.04 -26.95
N LEU A 191 -26.99 -5.07 -25.62
CA LEU A 191 -25.96 -5.81 -24.88
C LEU A 191 -26.03 -7.33 -25.12
N ALA A 192 -27.21 -7.90 -25.39
CA ALA A 192 -27.37 -9.29 -25.79
C ALA A 192 -26.84 -9.56 -27.21
N THR A 193 -27.12 -8.67 -28.18
CA THR A 193 -26.55 -8.79 -29.54
C THR A 193 -25.03 -8.63 -29.53
N ASP A 194 -24.49 -7.65 -28.81
CA ASP A 194 -23.04 -7.50 -28.59
C ASP A 194 -22.41 -8.76 -27.96
N LYS A 195 -23.07 -9.37 -26.97
CA LYS A 195 -22.64 -10.67 -26.41
C LYS A 195 -22.60 -11.77 -27.48
N THR A 196 -23.57 -11.83 -28.41
CA THR A 196 -23.54 -12.83 -29.50
C THR A 196 -22.49 -12.53 -30.58
N THR A 197 -22.20 -11.26 -30.88
CA THR A 197 -21.12 -10.91 -31.83
C THR A 197 -19.74 -11.19 -31.23
N PHE A 198 -19.54 -10.96 -29.92
CA PHE A 198 -18.32 -11.37 -29.22
C PHE A 198 -18.18 -12.91 -29.15
N LEU A 199 -19.25 -13.65 -28.87
CA LEU A 199 -19.21 -15.12 -28.87
C LEU A 199 -18.92 -15.69 -30.27
N THR A 200 -19.59 -15.23 -31.31
CA THR A 200 -19.30 -15.69 -32.69
C THR A 200 -17.92 -15.23 -33.19
N ARG A 201 -17.39 -14.09 -32.72
CA ARG A 201 -16.00 -13.68 -32.96
C ARG A 201 -15.01 -14.57 -32.22
N ARG A 202 -15.28 -14.93 -30.96
CA ARG A 202 -14.50 -15.92 -30.17
C ARG A 202 -14.47 -17.26 -30.91
N ASP A 203 -15.60 -17.75 -31.39
CA ASP A 203 -15.71 -19.08 -32.00
C ASP A 203 -15.02 -19.12 -33.37
N LYS A 204 -15.20 -18.08 -34.20
CA LYS A 204 -14.41 -17.89 -35.44
C LYS A 204 -12.90 -17.80 -35.18
N LEU A 205 -12.48 -17.20 -34.07
CA LEU A 205 -11.07 -17.19 -33.64
C LEU A 205 -10.62 -18.58 -33.15
N PHE A 206 -11.46 -19.31 -32.42
CA PHE A 206 -11.16 -20.64 -31.92
C PHE A 206 -11.01 -21.66 -33.06
N ASP A 207 -11.86 -21.59 -34.09
CA ASP A 207 -11.75 -22.40 -35.30
C ASP A 207 -10.52 -22.02 -36.13
N ARG A 208 -10.20 -20.73 -36.29
CA ARG A 208 -8.94 -20.29 -36.92
C ARG A 208 -7.72 -20.80 -36.16
N VAL A 209 -7.73 -20.75 -34.83
CA VAL A 209 -6.67 -21.32 -33.98
C VAL A 209 -6.62 -22.86 -34.09
N LYS A 210 -7.75 -23.54 -34.24
CA LYS A 210 -7.82 -24.99 -34.44
C LYS A 210 -7.26 -25.40 -35.81
N GLN A 211 -7.56 -24.63 -36.86
CA GLN A 211 -6.98 -24.80 -38.20
C GLN A 211 -5.47 -24.50 -38.23
N ALA A 212 -5.02 -23.42 -37.59
CA ALA A 212 -3.59 -23.09 -37.46
C ALA A 212 -2.83 -24.16 -36.65
N LYS A 213 -3.44 -24.69 -35.57
CA LYS A 213 -2.92 -25.86 -34.82
C LYS A 213 -2.88 -27.15 -35.65
N ALA A 214 -3.64 -27.27 -36.74
CA ALA A 214 -3.55 -28.42 -37.65
C ALA A 214 -2.41 -28.29 -38.68
N LEU A 215 -1.92 -27.06 -38.94
CA LEU A 215 -1.05 -26.79 -40.10
C LEU A 215 0.32 -26.17 -39.78
N SER A 216 0.52 -25.50 -38.63
CA SER A 216 1.84 -24.89 -38.33
C SER A 216 2.16 -24.73 -36.84
N VAL A 217 1.88 -25.76 -36.01
CA VAL A 217 2.11 -25.73 -34.55
C VAL A 217 3.44 -25.09 -34.14
N PRO A 218 4.62 -25.45 -34.72
CA PRO A 218 5.89 -24.90 -34.24
C PRO A 218 5.99 -23.38 -34.44
N LYS A 219 5.62 -22.87 -35.62
CA LYS A 219 5.83 -21.45 -35.96
C LYS A 219 4.91 -20.51 -35.18
N GLU A 220 3.63 -20.85 -35.04
CA GLU A 220 2.70 -19.99 -34.29
C GLU A 220 2.86 -20.16 -32.77
N ALA A 221 3.16 -21.36 -32.26
CA ALA A 221 3.48 -21.51 -30.83
C ALA A 221 4.75 -20.73 -30.46
N VAL A 222 5.81 -20.77 -31.29
CA VAL A 222 7.01 -19.94 -31.09
C VAL A 222 6.69 -18.45 -31.19
N ARG A 223 5.86 -18.00 -32.14
CA ARG A 223 5.44 -16.60 -32.25
C ARG A 223 4.67 -16.12 -31.01
N LEU A 224 3.75 -16.94 -30.50
CA LEU A 224 2.96 -16.62 -29.31
C LEU A 224 3.82 -16.66 -28.03
N ALA A 225 4.72 -17.65 -27.91
CA ALA A 225 5.68 -17.71 -26.80
C ALA A 225 6.66 -16.53 -26.82
N SER A 226 7.13 -16.12 -28.01
CA SER A 226 7.96 -14.92 -28.18
C SER A 226 7.22 -13.66 -27.74
N ARG A 227 5.99 -13.44 -28.20
CA ARG A 227 5.16 -12.29 -27.76
C ARG A 227 4.91 -12.31 -26.25
N ARG A 228 4.61 -13.48 -25.67
CA ARG A 228 4.44 -13.63 -24.22
C ARG A 228 5.74 -13.37 -23.44
N ARG A 229 6.90 -13.73 -24.00
CA ARG A 229 8.20 -13.46 -23.38
C ARG A 229 8.56 -11.97 -23.41
N VAL A 230 8.25 -11.26 -24.49
CA VAL A 230 8.40 -9.79 -24.56
C VAL A 230 7.50 -9.12 -23.51
N ALA A 231 6.20 -9.44 -23.49
CA ALA A 231 5.27 -8.88 -22.50
C ALA A 231 5.63 -9.21 -21.04
N LEU A 232 6.30 -10.33 -20.77
CA LEU A 232 6.83 -10.64 -19.44
C LEU A 232 8.09 -9.82 -19.11
N SER A 233 8.99 -9.60 -20.08
CA SER A 233 10.14 -8.69 -19.94
C SER A 233 9.68 -7.27 -19.59
N GLU A 234 8.68 -6.75 -20.32
CA GLU A 234 8.08 -5.44 -20.06
C GLU A 234 7.50 -5.35 -18.63
N ILE A 235 6.85 -6.41 -18.14
CA ILE A 235 6.35 -6.49 -16.75
C ILE A 235 7.48 -6.57 -15.72
N GLU A 236 8.60 -7.23 -16.02
CA GLU A 236 9.78 -7.28 -15.15
C GLU A 236 10.52 -5.94 -15.11
N GLU A 237 10.67 -5.28 -16.26
CA GLU A 237 11.21 -3.92 -16.37
C GLU A 237 10.34 -2.93 -15.57
N LEU A 238 9.02 -2.96 -15.73
CA LEU A 238 8.09 -2.16 -14.92
C LEU A 238 8.20 -2.47 -13.41
N LYS A 239 8.35 -3.74 -13.00
CA LYS A 239 8.61 -4.09 -11.59
C LYS A 239 9.92 -3.50 -11.07
N THR A 240 11.00 -3.56 -11.85
CA THR A 240 12.28 -2.97 -11.43
C THR A 240 12.22 -1.45 -11.34
N GLN A 241 11.51 -0.77 -12.25
CA GLN A 241 11.24 0.67 -12.19
C GLN A 241 10.40 1.04 -10.96
N ILE A 242 9.33 0.28 -10.65
CA ILE A 242 8.52 0.47 -9.44
C ILE A 242 9.35 0.27 -8.18
N ASN A 243 10.25 -0.73 -8.16
CA ASN A 243 11.13 -0.95 -7.01
C ASN A 243 12.15 0.20 -6.85
N SER A 244 12.80 0.66 -7.92
CA SER A 244 13.73 1.80 -7.83
C SER A 244 13.02 3.10 -7.45
N GLN A 245 11.81 3.35 -7.95
CA GLN A 245 10.97 4.47 -7.49
C GLN A 245 10.62 4.37 -6.00
N ASN A 246 10.31 3.17 -5.50
CA ASN A 246 10.06 2.96 -4.06
C ASN A 246 11.33 3.16 -3.21
N GLU A 247 12.51 2.78 -3.71
CA GLU A 247 13.79 3.05 -3.05
C GLU A 247 14.11 4.54 -3.03
N ILE A 248 13.94 5.25 -4.16
CA ILE A 248 14.07 6.72 -4.24
C ILE A 248 13.09 7.40 -3.27
N ARG A 249 11.83 6.95 -3.21
CA ARG A 249 10.82 7.48 -2.27
C ARG A 249 11.19 7.24 -0.80
N ARG A 250 11.75 6.07 -0.47
CA ARG A 250 12.29 5.78 0.88
C ARG A 250 13.50 6.66 1.20
N ALA A 251 14.42 6.84 0.25
CA ALA A 251 15.59 7.69 0.41
C ALA A 251 15.19 9.17 0.61
N ALA A 252 14.25 9.69 -0.18
CA ALA A 252 13.71 11.04 -0.02
C ALA A 252 13.02 11.24 1.33
N LEU A 253 12.17 10.29 1.76
CA LEU A 253 11.51 10.33 3.06
C LEU A 253 12.50 10.22 4.24
N ASN A 254 13.57 9.43 4.09
CA ASN A 254 14.64 9.36 5.08
C ASN A 254 15.49 10.64 5.10
N ALA A 255 15.74 11.27 3.96
CA ALA A 255 16.43 12.56 3.87
C ALA A 255 15.61 13.69 4.52
N ALA A 256 14.30 13.76 4.27
CA ALA A 256 13.41 14.71 4.94
C ALA A 256 13.38 14.51 6.46
N LYS A 257 13.31 13.24 6.92
CA LYS A 257 13.46 12.91 8.35
C LYS A 257 14.84 13.29 8.90
N ALA A 258 15.92 13.09 8.14
CA ALA A 258 17.26 13.45 8.56
C ALA A 258 17.42 14.96 8.73
N VAL A 259 16.86 15.78 7.82
CA VAL A 259 16.79 17.24 7.96
C VAL A 259 16.09 17.62 9.26
N VAL A 260 14.86 17.13 9.49
CA VAL A 260 14.09 17.43 10.71
C VAL A 260 14.81 16.95 11.99
N ASN A 261 15.42 15.77 11.97
CA ASN A 261 16.15 15.22 13.12
C ASN A 261 17.53 15.89 13.34
N SER A 262 18.11 16.53 12.32
CA SER A 262 19.38 17.25 12.42
C SER A 262 19.24 18.63 13.10
N ALA A 263 18.01 19.16 13.17
CA ALA A 263 17.67 20.43 13.80
C ALA A 263 17.77 20.37 15.34
N ARG A 264 19.02 20.31 15.85
CA ARG A 264 19.33 20.35 17.28
C ARG A 264 18.97 21.71 17.89
N GLY A 265 18.55 21.69 19.15
CA GLY A 265 18.54 22.86 20.04
C GLY A 265 17.16 23.19 20.62
N THR A 266 16.17 23.50 19.78
CA THR A 266 14.87 24.02 20.21
C THR A 266 13.71 23.51 19.35
N PRO A 267 12.46 23.52 19.85
CA PRO A 267 11.28 23.27 19.02
C PRO A 267 11.13 24.26 17.86
N ALA A 268 11.61 25.50 18.00
CA ALA A 268 11.57 26.51 16.94
C ALA A 268 12.44 26.10 15.74
N ASN A 269 13.66 25.62 15.98
CA ASN A 269 14.55 25.15 14.90
C ASN A 269 13.95 23.95 14.14
N ILE A 270 13.25 23.06 14.86
CA ILE A 270 12.56 21.90 14.28
C ILE A 270 11.36 22.34 13.43
N LEU A 271 10.58 23.34 13.89
CA LEU A 271 9.49 23.94 13.14
C LEU A 271 9.99 24.65 11.87
N GLU A 272 11.06 25.46 11.96
CA GLU A 272 11.64 26.15 10.80
C GLU A 272 12.16 25.18 9.74
N ALA A 273 12.89 24.12 10.16
CA ALA A 273 13.34 23.06 9.25
C ALA A 273 12.15 22.30 8.61
N SER A 274 11.10 22.02 9.38
CA SER A 274 9.87 21.39 8.90
C SER A 274 9.10 22.29 7.91
N GLU A 275 9.04 23.60 8.16
CA GLU A 275 8.43 24.57 7.24
C GLU A 275 9.21 24.72 5.94
N ALA A 276 10.54 24.76 6.00
CA ALA A 276 11.40 24.83 4.82
C ALA A 276 11.21 23.60 3.92
N GLU A 277 11.20 22.40 4.52
CA GLU A 277 10.93 21.15 3.78
C GLU A 277 9.47 21.07 3.30
N ASN A 278 8.49 21.59 4.05
CA ASN A 278 7.09 21.68 3.61
C ASN A 278 6.92 22.62 2.40
N LYS A 279 7.61 23.76 2.39
CA LYS A 279 7.68 24.69 1.25
C LYS A 279 8.34 24.01 0.03
N ARG A 280 9.43 23.27 0.24
CA ARG A 280 10.11 22.49 -0.81
C ARG A 280 9.19 21.41 -1.41
N LEU A 281 8.54 20.61 -0.57
CA LEU A 281 7.63 19.54 -0.98
C LEU A 281 6.38 20.07 -1.69
N LYS A 282 5.84 21.23 -1.30
CA LYS A 282 4.73 21.88 -2.01
C LYS A 282 5.10 22.24 -3.46
N GLN A 283 6.30 22.79 -3.67
CA GLN A 283 6.77 23.09 -5.03
C GLN A 283 7.01 21.80 -5.85
N GLU A 284 7.52 20.75 -5.21
CA GLU A 284 7.71 19.43 -5.82
C GLU A 284 6.36 18.79 -6.24
N ILE A 285 5.33 18.87 -5.40
CA ILE A 285 3.97 18.38 -5.70
C ILE A 285 3.33 19.12 -6.88
N ILE A 286 3.50 20.45 -6.97
CA ILE A 286 2.99 21.24 -8.10
C ILE A 286 3.63 20.77 -9.42
N ASN A 287 4.95 20.58 -9.43
CA ASN A 287 5.67 20.11 -10.61
C ASN A 287 5.26 18.66 -10.98
N LEU A 288 5.19 17.76 -10.00
CA LEU A 288 4.76 16.37 -10.20
C LEU A 288 3.32 16.25 -10.72
N THR A 289 2.43 17.17 -10.33
CA THR A 289 1.04 17.17 -10.83
C THR A 289 1.00 17.45 -12.34
N ALA A 290 1.83 18.39 -12.82
CA ALA A 290 1.95 18.69 -14.24
C ALA A 290 2.65 17.57 -15.03
N GLU A 291 3.66 16.91 -14.44
CA GLU A 291 4.30 15.75 -15.06
C GLU A 291 3.32 14.55 -15.17
N ILE A 292 2.51 14.29 -14.13
CA ILE A 292 1.51 13.23 -14.15
C ILE A 292 0.49 13.46 -15.27
N THR A 293 -0.09 14.66 -15.38
CA THR A 293 -1.08 14.93 -16.44
C THR A 293 -0.48 14.87 -17.85
N GLU A 294 0.79 15.27 -18.02
CA GLU A 294 1.55 15.05 -19.26
C GLU A 294 1.65 13.54 -19.58
N LYS A 295 2.11 12.71 -18.63
CA LYS A 295 2.26 11.25 -18.84
C LYS A 295 0.91 10.55 -19.05
N GLU A 296 -0.14 10.96 -18.37
CA GLU A 296 -1.50 10.44 -18.58
C GLU A 296 -2.03 10.78 -19.97
N SER A 297 -1.80 12.01 -20.46
CA SER A 297 -2.17 12.40 -21.83
C SER A 297 -1.42 11.59 -22.90
N LEU A 298 -0.12 11.36 -22.68
CA LEU A 298 0.72 10.53 -23.56
C LEU A 298 0.29 9.06 -23.53
N ALA A 299 -0.06 8.52 -22.36
CA ALA A 299 -0.57 7.16 -22.21
C ALA A 299 -1.94 6.98 -22.92
N HIS A 300 -2.82 7.98 -22.84
CA HIS A 300 -4.09 7.97 -23.59
C HIS A 300 -3.85 8.01 -25.11
N LEU A 301 -2.92 8.85 -25.59
CA LEU A 301 -2.57 8.93 -27.01
C LEU A 301 -2.04 7.58 -27.53
N ILE A 302 -1.15 6.92 -26.77
CA ILE A 302 -0.65 5.57 -27.09
C ILE A 302 -1.79 4.53 -27.10
N GLN A 303 -2.70 4.57 -26.11
CA GLN A 303 -3.83 3.63 -26.02
C GLN A 303 -4.87 3.82 -27.14
N SER A 304 -4.97 5.01 -27.74
CA SER A 304 -5.87 5.25 -28.88
C SER A 304 -5.40 4.69 -30.22
N GLU A 305 -4.17 4.16 -30.31
CA GLU A 305 -3.53 3.66 -31.55
C GLU A 305 -3.85 4.54 -32.79
N PRO A 306 -3.56 5.85 -32.76
CA PRO A 306 -3.89 6.76 -33.86
C PRO A 306 -3.25 6.29 -35.16
N GLY A 307 -4.04 6.27 -36.24
CA GLY A 307 -3.56 5.88 -37.56
C GLY A 307 -2.46 6.83 -38.07
N GLN A 308 -1.57 6.31 -38.90
CA GLN A 308 -0.42 7.06 -39.46
C GLN A 308 -0.82 8.42 -40.06
N GLU A 309 -1.94 8.49 -40.78
CA GLU A 309 -2.49 9.72 -41.36
C GLU A 309 -2.80 10.80 -40.30
N ALA A 310 -3.25 10.41 -39.09
CA ALA A 310 -3.52 11.34 -38.00
C ALA A 310 -2.23 11.81 -37.31
N ILE A 311 -1.21 10.95 -37.23
CA ILE A 311 0.12 11.33 -36.73
C ILE A 311 0.76 12.36 -37.68
N GLU A 312 0.75 12.09 -38.99
CA GLU A 312 1.28 13.01 -40.00
C GLU A 312 0.53 14.36 -40.01
N LEU A 313 -0.80 14.35 -39.79
CA LEU A 313 -1.58 15.59 -39.63
C LEU A 313 -1.13 16.38 -38.38
N MET A 314 -1.01 15.71 -37.23
CA MET A 314 -0.53 16.34 -35.98
C MET A 314 0.91 16.87 -36.08
N GLU A 315 1.80 16.19 -36.81
CA GLU A 315 3.18 16.67 -37.05
C GLU A 315 3.20 17.93 -37.92
N ASN A 316 2.35 18.00 -38.95
CA ASN A 316 2.20 19.20 -39.78
C ASN A 316 1.60 20.38 -38.97
N GLU A 317 0.59 20.14 -38.13
CA GLU A 317 0.04 21.17 -37.22
C GLU A 317 1.08 21.66 -36.19
N LEU A 318 1.90 20.75 -35.64
CA LEU A 318 2.98 21.13 -34.72
C LEU A 318 4.04 22.00 -35.40
N GLU A 319 4.38 21.74 -36.66
CA GLU A 319 5.38 22.53 -37.37
C GLU A 319 4.85 23.90 -37.80
N THR A 320 3.58 24.02 -38.23
CA THR A 320 2.98 25.34 -38.47
C THR A 320 2.93 26.16 -37.18
N LEU A 321 2.45 25.58 -36.07
CA LEU A 321 2.45 26.19 -34.74
C LEU A 321 3.85 26.61 -34.27
N ARG A 322 4.90 25.86 -34.58
CA ARG A 322 6.30 26.27 -34.31
C ARG A 322 6.69 27.49 -35.11
N THR A 323 6.42 27.52 -36.43
CA THR A 323 6.75 28.71 -37.24
C THR A 323 5.96 29.94 -36.80
N ASP A 324 4.70 29.78 -36.40
CA ASP A 324 3.87 30.89 -35.91
C ASP A 324 4.26 31.35 -34.51
N LEU A 325 4.72 30.45 -33.62
CA LEU A 325 5.33 30.83 -32.34
C LEU A 325 6.65 31.61 -32.52
N VAL A 326 7.46 31.27 -33.52
CA VAL A 326 8.68 32.04 -33.87
C VAL A 326 8.29 33.43 -34.40
N LYS A 327 7.41 33.51 -35.41
CA LYS A 327 6.90 34.78 -35.94
C LYS A 327 6.24 35.65 -34.86
N TYR A 328 5.44 35.05 -33.97
CA TYR A 328 4.79 35.78 -32.89
C TYR A 328 5.81 36.32 -31.88
N ARG A 329 6.85 35.55 -31.56
CA ARG A 329 7.95 36.00 -30.70
C ARG A 329 8.77 37.12 -31.34
N GLU A 330 8.99 37.04 -32.66
CA GLU A 330 9.62 38.11 -33.45
C GLU A 330 8.75 39.37 -33.45
N MET A 331 7.46 39.28 -33.78
CA MET A 331 6.52 40.41 -33.72
C MET A 331 6.46 41.04 -32.31
N VAL A 332 6.36 40.25 -31.25
CA VAL A 332 6.37 40.75 -29.86
C VAL A 332 7.72 41.39 -29.48
N SER A 333 8.78 41.15 -30.26
CA SER A 333 10.08 41.81 -30.12
C SER A 333 10.26 43.02 -31.06
N THR A 334 9.25 43.37 -31.89
CA THR A 334 9.31 44.46 -32.89
C THR A 334 8.03 45.31 -32.98
N VAL A 335 7.11 45.21 -32.02
CA VAL A 335 5.82 45.92 -32.01
C VAL A 335 5.79 46.95 -30.88
N GLY A 336 6.60 47.99 -31.06
CA GLY A 336 6.58 49.23 -30.31
C GLY A 336 7.23 50.37 -31.10
N SER A 337 7.51 51.49 -30.43
CA SER A 337 7.99 52.72 -31.06
C SER A 337 9.52 52.85 -30.89
N PRO A 338 10.29 53.12 -31.96
CA PRO A 338 11.75 53.07 -31.92
C PRO A 338 12.41 54.08 -30.97
N ASP A 339 11.73 55.16 -30.60
CA ASP A 339 12.27 56.20 -29.71
C ASP A 339 12.02 55.95 -28.21
N GLU A 340 11.18 54.97 -27.85
CA GLU A 340 10.93 54.57 -26.44
C GLU A 340 11.31 53.10 -26.16
N GLU A 341 11.23 52.22 -27.16
CA GLU A 341 11.48 50.78 -26.97
C GLU A 341 12.90 50.44 -26.55
N ASP A 342 13.95 51.09 -27.04
CA ASP A 342 15.35 50.71 -26.71
C ASP A 342 15.57 50.62 -25.18
N ASN A 343 14.97 51.54 -24.42
CA ASN A 343 15.07 51.58 -22.97
C ASN A 343 14.18 50.52 -22.27
N GLU A 344 13.10 50.04 -22.90
CA GLU A 344 12.25 48.96 -22.37
C GLU A 344 12.80 47.58 -22.77
N GLN A 345 13.29 47.46 -24.00
CA GLN A 345 13.93 46.28 -24.57
C GLN A 345 15.29 46.00 -23.90
N GLU A 346 16.08 47.03 -23.56
CA GLU A 346 17.25 46.87 -22.69
C GLU A 346 16.87 46.39 -21.30
N LYS A 347 15.81 46.95 -20.66
CA LYS A 347 15.32 46.47 -19.35
C LYS A 347 14.86 45.02 -19.43
N MET A 348 14.11 44.64 -20.47
CA MET A 348 13.63 43.26 -20.66
C MET A 348 14.77 42.30 -21.00
N SER A 349 15.76 42.72 -21.79
CA SER A 349 17.00 41.97 -22.03
C SER A 349 17.79 41.77 -20.73
N PHE A 350 17.97 42.83 -19.94
CA PHE A 350 18.65 42.80 -18.65
C PHE A 350 17.92 41.92 -17.62
N LEU A 351 16.59 41.99 -17.56
CA LEU A 351 15.76 41.10 -16.72
C LEU A 351 15.85 39.65 -17.19
N ASN A 352 15.82 39.37 -18.49
CA ASN A 352 16.03 38.01 -19.03
C ASN A 352 17.45 37.49 -18.77
N GLN A 353 18.47 38.35 -18.83
CA GLN A 353 19.85 38.01 -18.44
C GLN A 353 19.94 37.74 -16.93
N GLN A 354 19.29 38.53 -16.07
CA GLN A 354 19.20 38.27 -14.63
C GLN A 354 18.47 36.95 -14.34
N ILE A 355 17.31 36.70 -14.96
CA ILE A 355 16.57 35.44 -14.82
C ILE A 355 17.42 34.25 -15.28
N THR A 356 18.18 34.40 -16.37
CA THR A 356 19.10 33.36 -16.85
C THR A 356 20.25 33.13 -15.88
N LYS A 357 20.83 34.19 -15.31
CA LYS A 357 21.87 34.12 -14.27
C LYS A 357 21.36 33.48 -12.98
N ILE A 358 20.13 33.80 -12.56
CA ILE A 358 19.47 33.19 -11.39
C ILE A 358 19.16 31.71 -11.67
N LYS A 359 18.70 31.35 -12.88
CA LYS A 359 18.48 29.95 -13.30
C LYS A 359 19.78 29.14 -13.31
N THR A 360 20.88 29.68 -13.83
CA THR A 360 22.18 28.98 -13.83
C THR A 360 22.78 28.88 -12.43
N GLN A 361 22.68 29.93 -11.60
CA GLN A 361 23.06 29.87 -10.19
C GLN A 361 22.23 28.83 -9.40
N ARG A 362 20.91 28.78 -9.64
CA ARG A 362 20.03 27.77 -9.05
C ARG A 362 20.45 26.37 -9.47
N ALA A 363 20.64 26.11 -10.76
CA ALA A 363 21.08 24.80 -11.26
C ALA A 363 22.46 24.39 -10.72
N GLN A 364 23.39 25.34 -10.54
CA GLN A 364 24.67 25.10 -9.88
C GLN A 364 24.50 24.74 -8.39
N LEU A 365 23.59 25.41 -7.67
CA LEU A 365 23.29 25.09 -6.27
C LEU A 365 22.58 23.75 -6.12
N GLU A 366 21.62 23.44 -7.00
CA GLU A 366 20.95 22.14 -7.06
C GLU A 366 21.97 21.02 -7.34
N ASN A 367 22.87 21.19 -8.31
CA ASN A 367 23.97 20.23 -8.59
C ASN A 367 24.94 20.07 -7.41
N ARG A 368 25.28 21.15 -6.69
CA ARG A 368 26.11 21.05 -5.47
C ARG A 368 25.38 20.33 -4.34
N LEU A 369 24.07 20.53 -4.20
CA LEU A 369 23.22 19.89 -3.20
C LEU A 369 22.98 18.39 -3.52
N THR A 370 22.84 18.01 -4.79
CA THR A 370 22.80 16.60 -5.19
C THR A 370 24.15 15.91 -4.99
N ASN A 371 25.27 16.57 -5.29
CA ASN A 371 26.61 16.03 -5.02
C ASN A 371 26.85 15.83 -3.51
N ALA A 372 26.53 16.81 -2.67
CA ALA A 372 26.65 16.66 -1.21
C ALA A 372 25.74 15.54 -0.65
N ARG A 373 24.53 15.37 -1.20
CA ARG A 373 23.65 14.23 -0.85
C ARG A 373 24.24 12.88 -1.30
N ARG A 374 24.87 12.83 -2.48
CA ARG A 374 25.56 11.64 -3.02
C ARG A 374 26.76 11.27 -2.15
N GLU A 375 27.58 12.23 -1.77
CA GLU A 375 28.72 12.07 -0.87
C GLU A 375 28.28 11.62 0.54
N SER A 376 27.21 12.19 1.09
CA SER A 376 26.62 11.72 2.36
C SER A 376 26.19 10.26 2.26
N ALA A 377 25.50 9.87 1.19
CA ALA A 377 25.05 8.49 1.00
C ALA A 377 26.23 7.51 0.79
N GLU A 378 27.32 7.92 0.15
CA GLU A 378 28.56 7.12 0.05
C GLU A 378 29.23 6.95 1.41
N VAL A 379 29.29 8.01 2.23
CA VAL A 379 29.81 7.94 3.61
C VAL A 379 28.95 7.05 4.49
N ASP A 380 27.62 7.20 4.46
CA ASP A 380 26.69 6.36 5.21
C ASP A 380 26.78 4.88 4.79
N ALA A 381 26.95 4.61 3.50
CA ALA A 381 27.14 3.25 2.98
C ALA A 381 28.48 2.64 3.40
N GLU A 382 29.58 3.40 3.38
CA GLU A 382 30.89 2.92 3.84
C GLU A 382 30.93 2.74 5.38
N VAL A 383 30.21 3.57 6.15
CA VAL A 383 29.99 3.36 7.59
C VAL A 383 29.18 2.10 7.84
N ALA A 384 28.05 1.89 7.14
CA ALA A 384 27.23 0.69 7.25
C ALA A 384 28.01 -0.59 6.86
N LYS A 385 28.86 -0.50 5.83
CA LYS A 385 29.77 -1.57 5.39
C LYS A 385 30.84 -1.87 6.44
N ARG A 386 31.42 -0.87 7.10
CA ARG A 386 32.35 -1.07 8.23
C ARG A 386 31.65 -1.75 9.40
N CYS A 387 30.48 -1.26 9.80
CA CYS A 387 29.68 -1.82 10.89
C CYS A 387 29.22 -3.27 10.62
N SER A 388 28.91 -3.62 9.37
CA SER A 388 28.58 -5.01 8.98
C SER A 388 29.80 -5.91 8.77
N SER A 389 30.96 -5.36 8.43
CA SER A 389 32.22 -6.11 8.42
C SER A 389 32.75 -6.45 9.82
N THR A 390 32.38 -5.66 10.84
CA THR A 390 32.61 -5.99 12.27
C THR A 390 31.53 -6.92 12.81
N ASP A 391 31.27 -8.02 12.09
CA ASP A 391 30.34 -9.05 12.53
C ASP A 391 30.91 -9.75 13.77
N MET A 392 30.19 -9.68 14.90
CA MET A 392 30.65 -10.21 16.19
C MET A 392 30.92 -11.73 16.14
N ALA A 393 30.38 -12.44 15.15
CA ALA A 393 30.63 -13.85 14.91
C ALA A 393 32.00 -14.15 14.27
N SER A 394 32.52 -13.30 13.37
CA SER A 394 33.89 -13.47 12.83
C SER A 394 34.94 -13.05 13.85
N LEU A 395 34.69 -11.92 14.54
CA LEU A 395 35.48 -11.45 15.69
C LEU A 395 35.53 -12.42 16.87
N MET A 396 34.69 -13.47 16.89
CA MET A 396 34.78 -14.58 17.85
C MET A 396 35.50 -15.83 17.31
N LYS A 397 35.78 -15.89 16.01
CA LYS A 397 36.37 -17.05 15.34
C LYS A 397 37.89 -16.98 15.28
N ASP A 398 38.42 -15.76 15.16
CA ASP A 398 39.84 -15.48 14.98
C ASP A 398 40.49 -14.98 16.30
N ILE A 399 39.85 -15.24 17.45
CA ILE A 399 40.28 -14.73 18.79
C ILE A 399 41.71 -15.16 19.14
N ASP A 400 42.10 -16.37 18.77
CA ASP A 400 43.41 -16.94 19.13
C ASP A 400 44.58 -16.32 18.32
N ASP A 401 44.28 -15.64 17.20
CA ASP A 401 45.24 -14.91 16.35
C ASP A 401 45.26 -13.38 16.64
N MET A 402 44.48 -12.88 17.61
CA MET A 402 44.40 -11.43 17.90
C MET A 402 45.36 -10.97 19.01
N ASP A 403 46.39 -10.20 18.64
CA ASP A 403 47.30 -9.49 19.57
C ASP A 403 46.57 -8.56 20.58
N SER A 404 45.33 -8.12 20.29
CA SER A 404 44.53 -7.34 21.22
C SER A 404 43.01 -7.51 21.06
N ILE A 405 42.31 -7.67 22.17
CA ILE A 405 40.85 -7.89 22.21
C ILE A 405 40.12 -6.54 22.36
N PRO A 406 39.10 -6.23 21.53
CA PRO A 406 38.31 -5.01 21.68
C PRO A 406 37.66 -4.86 23.07
N MET A 407 37.71 -3.66 23.65
CA MET A 407 37.28 -3.36 25.03
C MET A 407 35.83 -3.82 25.37
N LEU A 408 34.93 -3.84 24.37
CA LEU A 408 33.55 -4.33 24.50
C LEU A 408 33.48 -5.87 24.60
N LEU A 409 34.27 -6.59 23.79
CA LEU A 409 34.45 -8.03 23.89
C LEU A 409 35.14 -8.40 25.22
N PHE A 410 36.19 -7.67 25.60
CA PHE A 410 36.89 -7.88 26.86
C PHE A 410 35.96 -7.75 28.08
N LYS A 411 35.08 -6.73 28.13
CA LYS A 411 34.07 -6.59 29.20
C LYS A 411 33.07 -7.76 29.24
N ASN A 412 32.64 -8.27 28.07
CA ASN A 412 31.74 -9.43 27.98
C ASN A 412 32.43 -10.76 28.33
N LEU A 413 33.71 -10.92 28.01
CA LEU A 413 34.52 -12.06 28.44
C LEU A 413 34.76 -12.03 29.95
N LEU A 414 34.98 -10.84 30.53
CA LEU A 414 35.09 -10.64 31.98
C LEU A 414 33.80 -10.95 32.73
N SER A 415 32.62 -10.57 32.21
CA SER A 415 31.34 -10.90 32.85
C SER A 415 31.04 -12.40 32.77
N LYS A 416 31.23 -13.03 31.60
CA LYS A 416 31.12 -14.49 31.43
C LYS A 416 32.11 -15.25 32.32
N GLY A 417 33.37 -14.84 32.38
CA GLY A 417 34.40 -15.45 33.23
C GLY A 417 34.11 -15.33 34.74
N ARG A 418 33.54 -14.19 35.17
CA ARG A 418 33.05 -14.01 36.55
C ARG A 418 31.86 -14.92 36.87
N ALA A 419 30.96 -15.14 35.91
CA ALA A 419 29.85 -16.09 36.05
C ALA A 419 30.29 -17.56 36.00
N LEU A 420 31.35 -17.90 35.25
CA LEU A 420 31.88 -19.27 35.18
C LEU A 420 32.54 -19.72 36.50
N LYS A 421 33.20 -18.82 37.26
CA LYS A 421 33.88 -19.21 38.52
C LYS A 421 32.96 -19.92 39.54
N PRO A 422 31.77 -19.41 39.92
CA PRO A 422 30.87 -20.12 40.82
C PRO A 422 30.28 -21.40 40.20
N LEU A 423 30.04 -21.44 38.88
CA LEU A 423 29.61 -22.67 38.19
C LEU A 423 30.67 -23.77 38.23
N HIS A 424 31.93 -23.43 37.92
CA HIS A 424 33.06 -24.36 38.01
C HIS A 424 33.30 -24.82 39.45
N LYS A 425 33.14 -23.94 40.45
CA LYS A 425 33.18 -24.36 41.86
C LYS A 425 32.07 -25.37 42.15
N LYS A 426 30.81 -25.09 41.80
CA LYS A 426 29.69 -26.01 42.00
C LYS A 426 29.95 -27.37 41.32
N ALA A 427 30.45 -27.37 40.09
CA ALA A 427 30.80 -28.58 39.35
C ALA A 427 31.95 -29.38 40.01
N MET A 428 32.92 -28.71 40.64
CA MET A 428 33.97 -29.36 41.43
C MET A 428 33.45 -29.94 42.74
N ASP A 429 32.60 -29.20 43.45
CA ASP A 429 31.93 -29.66 44.68
C ASP A 429 31.04 -30.90 44.37
N GLU A 430 30.32 -30.87 43.24
CA GLU A 430 29.49 -31.96 42.70
C GLU A 430 30.32 -33.15 42.21
N GLN A 431 31.44 -32.94 41.50
CA GLN A 431 32.39 -34.00 41.17
C GLN A 431 33.00 -34.64 42.43
N GLN A 432 33.25 -33.87 43.49
CA GLN A 432 33.71 -34.41 44.76
C GLN A 432 32.63 -35.22 45.48
N LEU A 433 31.36 -34.82 45.37
CA LEU A 433 30.22 -35.61 45.86
C LEU A 433 30.09 -36.93 45.08
N LEU A 434 30.14 -36.89 43.74
CA LEU A 434 30.10 -38.07 42.88
C LEU A 434 31.31 -38.99 43.10
N ARG A 435 32.50 -38.47 43.43
CA ARG A 435 33.65 -39.29 43.84
C ARG A 435 33.43 -40.00 45.18
N LYS A 436 32.77 -39.35 46.16
CA LYS A 436 32.40 -40.00 47.43
C LYS A 436 31.34 -41.08 47.20
N GLU A 437 30.33 -40.78 46.38
CA GLU A 437 29.29 -41.74 46.03
C GLU A 437 29.87 -42.94 45.25
N ASN A 438 30.76 -42.71 44.29
CA ASN A 438 31.47 -43.79 43.59
C ASN A 438 32.37 -44.61 44.53
N ALA A 439 32.97 -44.01 45.57
CA ALA A 439 33.67 -44.79 46.60
C ALA A 439 32.73 -45.66 47.44
N ILE A 440 31.50 -45.19 47.74
CA ILE A 440 30.45 -45.97 48.41
C ILE A 440 29.95 -47.10 47.48
N VAL A 441 29.69 -46.81 46.21
CA VAL A 441 29.26 -47.78 45.20
C VAL A 441 30.34 -48.80 44.91
N SER A 442 31.62 -48.42 44.81
CA SER A 442 32.75 -49.35 44.68
C SER A 442 32.81 -50.27 45.89
N ARG A 443 32.80 -49.73 47.12
CA ARG A 443 32.80 -50.55 48.33
C ARG A 443 31.59 -51.49 48.41
N THR A 444 30.43 -51.06 47.89
CA THR A 444 29.23 -51.89 47.78
C THR A 444 29.40 -52.98 46.70
N LYS A 445 30.02 -52.66 45.57
CA LYS A 445 30.40 -53.61 44.52
C LYS A 445 31.42 -54.63 45.04
N ASP A 446 32.37 -54.23 45.89
CA ASP A 446 33.35 -55.13 46.50
C ASP A 446 32.66 -56.11 47.47
N ILE A 447 31.69 -55.63 48.25
CA ILE A 447 30.81 -56.48 49.10
C ILE A 447 29.96 -57.44 48.25
N LEU A 448 29.47 -57.01 47.08
CA LEU A 448 28.73 -57.86 46.14
C LEU A 448 29.64 -58.84 45.37
N ALA A 449 30.88 -58.47 45.07
CA ALA A 449 31.87 -59.31 44.39
C ALA A 449 32.39 -60.44 45.28
N ALA A 450 32.25 -60.32 46.61
CA ALA A 450 32.40 -61.42 47.54
C ALA A 450 31.30 -62.50 47.42
N ILE A 451 30.31 -62.31 46.54
CA ILE A 451 29.29 -63.29 46.15
C ILE A 451 29.64 -63.82 44.74
N PRO A 452 30.29 -65.00 44.60
CA PRO A 452 30.78 -65.46 43.29
C PRO A 452 29.65 -65.98 42.40
N ASN A 453 29.59 -65.55 41.11
CA ASN A 453 29.14 -66.31 39.91
C ASN A 453 28.84 -65.47 38.62
N LEU A 454 29.48 -64.32 38.36
CA LEU A 454 29.28 -63.53 37.11
C LEU A 454 30.62 -63.01 36.52
N SER A 455 30.82 -63.15 35.20
CA SER A 455 32.07 -62.83 34.44
C SER A 455 31.90 -61.72 33.36
N ALA A 456 32.94 -61.40 32.59
CA ALA A 456 33.10 -60.13 31.83
C ALA A 456 33.72 -60.25 30.41
N GLU A 457 34.24 -59.12 29.86
CA GLU A 457 35.04 -58.89 28.59
C GLU A 457 34.24 -58.58 27.28
N ALA A 458 34.71 -57.84 26.25
CA ALA A 458 35.67 -56.70 26.07
C ALA A 458 35.62 -56.11 24.59
N PRO A 459 36.10 -54.86 24.28
CA PRO A 459 36.15 -54.26 22.91
C PRO A 459 37.52 -53.64 22.43
N ASP A 460 37.64 -53.16 21.17
CA ASP A 460 38.90 -52.69 20.47
C ASP A 460 38.75 -51.50 19.43
N GLU A 461 39.87 -50.89 18.92
CA GLU A 461 39.96 -49.69 18.00
C GLU A 461 41.03 -49.78 16.84
N LEU A 462 41.09 -48.83 15.85
CA LEU A 462 41.98 -48.88 14.62
C LEU A 462 42.49 -47.54 13.95
N THR A 463 43.49 -47.67 13.04
CA THR A 463 44.47 -46.75 12.33
C THR A 463 44.05 -46.10 10.95
N ASP A 464 44.75 -45.20 10.21
CA ASP A 464 45.89 -44.20 10.31
C ASP A 464 46.02 -43.35 8.95
N ALA A 465 47.07 -42.53 8.68
CA ALA A 465 47.13 -41.42 7.66
C ALA A 465 48.38 -41.32 6.68
N GLY A 466 48.44 -40.34 5.73
CA GLY A 466 49.63 -40.04 4.85
C GLY A 466 49.49 -38.96 3.70
N GLY A 467 50.61 -38.46 3.10
CA GLY A 467 50.66 -37.47 1.97
C GLY A 467 52.09 -36.99 1.49
N LEU A 468 52.29 -36.20 0.38
CA LEU A 468 53.64 -35.78 -0.18
C LEU A 468 53.71 -34.51 -1.16
N ARG A 469 54.90 -34.12 -1.72
CA ARG A 469 55.26 -32.81 -2.41
C ARG A 469 56.24 -32.84 -3.67
N PRO A 470 56.48 -31.71 -4.44
CA PRO A 470 57.42 -31.55 -5.61
C PRO A 470 58.56 -30.44 -5.57
N ILE A 471 59.39 -30.26 -6.65
CA ILE A 471 60.68 -29.45 -6.85
C ILE A 471 60.83 -28.95 -8.36
N GLY A 472 61.66 -28.03 -8.96
CA GLY A 472 62.73 -26.98 -8.66
C GLY A 472 64.12 -27.15 -9.42
N GLY A 473 64.94 -26.20 -9.96
CA GLY A 473 64.87 -24.78 -10.47
C GLY A 473 66.23 -23.97 -10.69
N GLY A 474 66.56 -23.41 -11.90
CA GLY A 474 67.45 -22.20 -12.18
C GLY A 474 68.93 -22.29 -12.75
N LYS A 475 69.46 -21.26 -13.49
CA LYS A 475 70.93 -20.77 -13.65
C LYS A 475 71.24 -19.60 -14.67
N GLN A 476 72.53 -19.22 -14.96
CA GLN A 476 73.04 -17.81 -15.22
C GLN A 476 74.20 -17.56 -16.29
N ARG A 477 74.55 -16.26 -16.55
CA ARG A 477 75.42 -15.52 -17.58
C ARG A 477 76.98 -15.62 -17.55
N VAL A 478 77.72 -14.95 -18.51
CA VAL A 478 79.00 -14.15 -18.34
C VAL A 478 79.44 -13.33 -19.63
N LEU A 479 80.59 -12.58 -19.66
CA LEU A 479 81.00 -11.42 -20.53
C LEU A 479 82.51 -11.38 -20.96
N GLY A 480 82.97 -10.48 -21.88
CA GLY A 480 84.41 -10.18 -22.16
C GLY A 480 84.75 -9.22 -23.36
N SER A 481 85.91 -8.50 -23.36
CA SER A 481 86.38 -7.56 -24.44
C SER A 481 87.88 -7.09 -24.32
N ILE A 482 88.57 -6.77 -25.44
CA ILE A 482 89.89 -6.03 -25.63
C ILE A 482 90.25 -6.04 -27.16
N GLY A 483 91.12 -5.24 -27.82
CA GLY A 483 92.03 -4.08 -27.56
C GLY A 483 92.97 -3.82 -28.80
N GLY A 484 93.84 -2.77 -28.88
CA GLY A 484 94.76 -2.57 -30.04
C GLY A 484 95.74 -1.36 -30.05
N VAL A 485 96.80 -1.39 -30.90
CA VAL A 485 97.90 -0.38 -31.08
C VAL A 485 98.50 -0.41 -32.53
N GLY A 486 99.17 0.65 -33.00
CA GLY A 486 99.94 0.74 -34.28
C GLY A 486 101.48 0.61 -34.12
N LEU A 487 102.40 1.14 -34.97
CA LEU A 487 102.40 1.94 -36.23
C LEU A 487 103.86 1.95 -36.80
N ASN A 488 104.14 2.07 -38.13
CA ASN A 488 105.45 2.55 -38.67
C ASN A 488 105.55 2.80 -40.20
N ALA A 489 106.63 3.46 -40.67
CA ALA A 489 106.71 4.06 -42.02
C ALA A 489 107.32 3.20 -43.17
N LYS A 490 108.21 2.22 -42.91
CA LYS A 490 108.60 1.25 -43.97
C LYS A 490 107.42 0.31 -44.27
N ASN A 491 106.70 -0.01 -43.19
CA ASN A 491 105.37 -0.57 -43.18
C ASN A 491 104.32 0.31 -43.91
N LEU A 492 104.66 1.46 -44.52
CA LEU A 492 103.74 2.30 -45.30
C LEU A 492 103.80 2.02 -46.82
N MET A 493 104.94 1.54 -47.36
CA MET A 493 104.96 0.92 -48.69
C MET A 493 104.40 -0.49 -48.64
N GLU A 494 104.75 -1.25 -47.58
CA GLU A 494 104.08 -2.52 -47.30
C GLU A 494 102.59 -2.30 -46.97
N ALA A 495 102.20 -1.28 -46.20
CA ALA A 495 100.78 -0.94 -46.06
C ALA A 495 100.15 -0.35 -47.33
N LYS A 496 100.88 0.08 -48.36
CA LYS A 496 100.28 0.38 -49.68
C LYS A 496 100.00 -0.89 -50.46
N ALA A 497 100.91 -1.87 -50.42
CA ALA A 497 100.66 -3.20 -51.00
C ALA A 497 99.52 -3.91 -50.24
N VAL A 498 99.59 -3.94 -48.91
CA VAL A 498 98.56 -4.48 -48.03
C VAL A 498 97.28 -3.65 -48.09
N LEU A 499 97.28 -2.33 -48.35
CA LEU A 499 96.04 -1.57 -48.64
C LEU A 499 95.44 -1.92 -50.00
N ALA A 500 96.26 -2.16 -51.03
CA ALA A 500 95.75 -2.64 -52.32
C ALA A 500 95.17 -4.06 -52.20
N GLU A 501 95.79 -4.91 -51.38
CA GLU A 501 95.25 -6.22 -50.99
C GLU A 501 94.03 -6.08 -50.07
N LEU A 502 93.98 -5.08 -49.18
CA LEU A 502 92.83 -4.74 -48.35
C LEU A 502 91.66 -4.25 -49.21
N ASP A 503 91.91 -3.45 -50.25
CA ASP A 503 90.89 -2.97 -51.19
C ASP A 503 90.43 -4.10 -52.11
N ALA A 504 91.33 -4.97 -52.58
CA ALA A 504 90.95 -6.17 -53.34
C ALA A 504 90.11 -7.14 -52.48
N THR A 505 90.50 -7.37 -51.23
CA THR A 505 89.72 -8.19 -50.30
C THR A 505 88.47 -7.48 -49.79
N LEU A 506 88.44 -6.15 -49.66
CA LEU A 506 87.21 -5.37 -49.38
C LEU A 506 86.24 -5.41 -50.55
N GLN A 507 86.72 -5.28 -51.79
CA GLN A 507 85.93 -5.45 -53.01
C GLN A 507 85.34 -6.86 -53.07
N GLN A 508 86.14 -7.90 -52.81
CA GLN A 508 85.65 -9.28 -52.77
C GLN A 508 84.68 -9.48 -51.60
N LYS A 509 84.98 -9.05 -50.38
CA LYS A 509 84.06 -9.12 -49.23
C LYS A 509 82.78 -8.32 -49.49
N LYS A 510 82.82 -7.20 -50.20
CA LYS A 510 81.64 -6.42 -50.59
C LYS A 510 80.78 -7.16 -51.62
N ARG A 511 81.39 -7.96 -52.52
CA ARG A 511 80.68 -8.90 -53.40
C ARG A 511 80.11 -10.09 -52.63
N ASP A 512 80.88 -10.70 -51.73
CA ASP A 512 80.45 -11.82 -50.86
C ASP A 512 79.31 -11.40 -49.91
N LEU A 513 79.32 -10.15 -49.44
CA LEU A 513 78.32 -9.58 -48.53
C LEU A 513 77.09 -9.03 -49.27
N ALA A 514 77.18 -8.67 -50.56
CA ALA A 514 76.03 -8.20 -51.33
C ALA A 514 74.80 -9.14 -51.29
N PRO A 515 74.93 -10.48 -51.50
CA PRO A 515 73.80 -11.39 -51.34
C PRO A 515 73.31 -11.45 -49.89
N ARG A 516 74.22 -11.46 -48.90
CA ARG A 516 73.84 -11.43 -47.46
C ARG A 516 73.13 -10.15 -47.05
N VAL A 517 73.43 -9.01 -47.67
CA VAL A 517 72.71 -7.74 -47.46
C VAL A 517 71.32 -7.78 -48.11
N SER A 518 71.19 -8.42 -49.28
CA SER A 518 69.89 -8.66 -49.91
C SER A 518 69.02 -9.61 -49.07
N GLU A 519 69.62 -10.69 -48.55
CA GLU A 519 69.00 -11.64 -47.61
C GLU A 519 68.59 -10.95 -46.30
N LEU A 520 69.44 -10.12 -45.70
CA LEU A 520 69.08 -9.29 -44.54
C LEU A 520 67.95 -8.30 -44.84
N ALA A 521 67.86 -7.75 -46.05
CA ALA A 521 66.75 -6.89 -46.45
C ALA A 521 65.45 -7.68 -46.65
N ALA A 522 65.52 -8.91 -47.16
CA ALA A 522 64.38 -9.82 -47.27
C ALA A 522 63.89 -10.27 -45.89
N LEU A 523 64.79 -10.69 -45.01
CA LEU A 523 64.50 -11.06 -43.62
C LEU A 523 63.90 -9.88 -42.85
N LYS A 524 64.41 -8.65 -43.01
CA LYS A 524 63.80 -7.45 -42.39
C LYS A 524 62.37 -7.19 -42.88
N ARG A 525 62.07 -7.45 -44.16
CA ARG A 525 60.68 -7.37 -44.67
C ARG A 525 59.80 -8.48 -44.09
N GLN A 526 60.32 -9.70 -43.93
CA GLN A 526 59.61 -10.79 -43.28
C GLN A 526 59.33 -10.52 -41.80
N CYS A 527 60.31 -9.98 -41.04
CA CYS A 527 60.08 -9.54 -39.67
C CYS A 527 59.00 -8.45 -39.61
N ALA A 528 59.09 -7.41 -40.44
CA ALA A 528 58.10 -6.34 -40.46
C ALA A 528 56.68 -6.82 -40.84
N GLN A 529 56.57 -7.83 -41.72
CA GLN A 529 55.29 -8.47 -42.04
C GLN A 529 54.77 -9.28 -40.84
N LEU A 530 55.61 -10.10 -40.20
CA LEU A 530 55.22 -10.88 -39.01
C LEU A 530 54.87 -9.99 -37.81
N GLU A 531 55.53 -8.85 -37.64
CA GLU A 531 55.19 -7.81 -36.66
C GLU A 531 53.81 -7.20 -36.96
N ALA A 532 53.49 -6.91 -38.22
CA ALA A 532 52.16 -6.44 -38.62
C ALA A 532 51.07 -7.51 -38.45
N ASP A 533 51.34 -8.76 -38.84
CA ASP A 533 50.41 -9.88 -38.72
C ASP A 533 50.12 -10.20 -37.24
N THR A 534 51.13 -10.17 -36.38
CA THR A 534 50.96 -10.40 -34.92
C THR A 534 50.26 -9.25 -34.23
N GLU A 535 50.50 -7.98 -34.60
CA GLU A 535 49.72 -6.87 -34.07
C GLU A 535 48.24 -6.92 -34.54
N SER A 536 47.98 -7.35 -35.78
CA SER A 536 46.62 -7.58 -36.27
C SER A 536 45.90 -8.68 -35.47
N GLU A 537 46.56 -9.80 -35.21
CA GLU A 537 46.00 -10.90 -34.41
C GLU A 537 45.83 -10.51 -32.93
N ASN A 538 46.75 -9.71 -32.37
CA ASN A 538 46.60 -9.13 -31.03
C ASN A 538 45.37 -8.21 -30.94
N GLN A 539 45.11 -7.38 -31.96
CA GLN A 539 43.92 -6.52 -32.03
C GLN A 539 42.63 -7.35 -32.18
N ARG A 540 42.67 -8.44 -32.95
CA ARG A 540 41.57 -9.41 -33.06
C ARG A 540 41.29 -10.09 -31.72
N ALA A 541 42.33 -10.54 -31.01
CA ALA A 541 42.22 -11.14 -29.69
C ALA A 541 41.61 -10.18 -28.66
N ARG A 542 42.09 -8.93 -28.56
CA ARG A 542 41.51 -7.88 -27.69
C ARG A 542 40.03 -7.63 -27.98
N THR A 543 39.64 -7.62 -29.25
CA THR A 543 38.24 -7.39 -29.66
C THR A 543 37.32 -8.57 -29.27
N LEU A 544 37.83 -9.81 -29.40
CA LEU A 544 37.13 -11.01 -28.93
C LEU A 544 37.04 -11.07 -27.39
N GLU A 545 38.08 -10.60 -26.68
CA GLU A 545 38.11 -10.51 -25.23
C GLU A 545 37.05 -9.53 -24.70
N VAL A 546 36.99 -8.30 -25.23
CA VAL A 546 35.94 -7.31 -24.88
C VAL A 546 34.54 -7.83 -25.19
N SER A 547 34.36 -8.54 -26.32
CA SER A 547 33.07 -9.17 -26.67
C SER A 547 32.67 -10.28 -25.68
N ARG A 548 33.65 -11.07 -25.22
CA ARG A 548 33.47 -12.10 -24.18
C ARG A 548 33.16 -11.49 -22.82
N GLU A 549 33.84 -10.41 -22.43
CA GLU A 549 33.57 -9.68 -21.18
C GLU A 549 32.15 -9.11 -21.17
N GLY A 550 31.72 -8.46 -22.25
CA GLY A 550 30.34 -7.98 -22.41
C GLY A 550 29.30 -9.10 -22.35
N SER A 551 29.64 -10.29 -22.84
CA SER A 551 28.78 -11.49 -22.75
C SER A 551 28.73 -12.06 -21.33
N VAL A 552 29.87 -12.13 -20.63
CA VAL A 552 29.95 -12.52 -19.21
C VAL A 552 29.21 -11.52 -18.31
N TYR A 553 29.29 -10.22 -18.60
CA TYR A 553 28.54 -9.18 -17.90
C TYR A 553 27.02 -9.38 -18.05
N LYS A 554 26.53 -9.59 -19.28
CA LYS A 554 25.11 -9.90 -19.54
C LYS A 554 24.64 -11.17 -18.81
N LEU A 555 25.46 -12.23 -18.79
CA LEU A 555 25.15 -13.45 -18.04
C LEU A 555 25.10 -13.21 -16.52
N ARG A 556 26.06 -12.46 -15.96
CA ARG A 556 26.04 -12.08 -14.53
C ARG A 556 24.80 -11.24 -14.17
N LEU A 557 24.39 -10.32 -15.03
CA LEU A 557 23.18 -9.53 -14.83
C LEU A 557 21.92 -10.42 -14.85
N SER A 558 21.83 -11.38 -15.78
CA SER A 558 20.73 -12.34 -15.86
C SER A 558 20.67 -13.30 -14.67
N VAL A 559 21.82 -13.76 -14.16
CA VAL A 559 21.88 -14.59 -12.94
C VAL A 559 21.36 -13.79 -11.75
N ARG A 560 21.84 -12.55 -11.56
CA ARG A 560 21.40 -11.67 -10.48
C ARG A 560 19.90 -11.31 -10.55
N ALA A 561 19.33 -11.20 -11.74
CA ALA A 561 17.89 -11.01 -11.93
C ALA A 561 17.09 -12.25 -11.46
N LEU A 562 17.53 -13.45 -11.82
CA LEU A 562 16.91 -14.71 -11.39
C LEU A 562 17.04 -14.94 -9.87
N GLU A 563 18.19 -14.59 -9.27
CA GLU A 563 18.38 -14.63 -7.82
C GLU A 563 17.36 -13.71 -7.09
N LEU A 564 17.15 -12.50 -7.59
CA LEU A 564 16.15 -11.55 -7.07
C LEU A 564 14.71 -12.01 -7.32
N GLU A 565 14.41 -12.65 -8.45
CA GLU A 565 13.10 -13.26 -8.70
C GLU A 565 12.83 -14.39 -7.69
N ILE A 566 13.80 -15.27 -7.47
CA ILE A 566 13.72 -16.39 -6.52
C ILE A 566 13.47 -15.87 -5.09
N ASP A 567 14.17 -14.83 -4.64
CA ASP A 567 13.96 -14.26 -3.30
C ASP A 567 12.64 -13.50 -3.14
N ASN A 568 12.16 -12.86 -4.21
CA ASN A 568 10.82 -12.28 -4.27
C ASN A 568 9.74 -13.38 -4.20
N LEU A 569 9.90 -14.49 -4.92
CA LEU A 569 8.99 -15.64 -4.89
C LEU A 569 8.97 -16.34 -3.53
N LYS A 570 10.13 -16.53 -2.88
CA LYS A 570 10.21 -17.00 -1.48
C LYS A 570 9.41 -16.08 -0.54
N THR A 571 9.56 -14.77 -0.70
CA THR A 571 8.86 -13.77 0.12
C THR A 571 7.35 -13.82 -0.11
N GLN A 572 6.90 -13.95 -1.36
CA GLN A 572 5.48 -14.08 -1.71
C GLN A 572 4.88 -15.40 -1.21
N ALA A 573 5.62 -16.50 -1.24
CA ALA A 573 5.19 -17.78 -0.64
C ALA A 573 4.94 -17.62 0.86
N ILE A 574 5.92 -17.10 1.62
CA ILE A 574 5.80 -16.87 3.08
C ILE A 574 4.61 -15.96 3.43
N VAL A 575 4.32 -14.93 2.61
CA VAL A 575 3.15 -14.07 2.81
C VAL A 575 1.84 -14.80 2.47
N THR A 576 1.84 -15.66 1.45
CA THR A 576 0.67 -16.45 1.04
C THR A 576 0.33 -17.53 2.07
N ASP A 577 1.34 -18.24 2.58
CA ASP A 577 1.18 -19.26 3.61
C ASP A 577 0.58 -18.66 4.90
N LYS A 578 1.12 -17.52 5.37
CA LYS A 578 0.56 -16.79 6.51
C LYS A 578 -0.87 -16.31 6.28
N LYS A 579 -1.23 -15.94 5.05
CA LYS A 579 -2.61 -15.56 4.71
C LYS A 579 -3.53 -16.79 4.68
N ALA A 580 -3.05 -17.94 4.21
CA ALA A 580 -3.80 -19.20 4.25
C ALA A 580 -4.00 -19.70 5.69
N GLU A 581 -3.01 -19.54 6.56
CA GLU A 581 -3.09 -19.84 7.99
C GLU A 581 -4.14 -18.96 8.70
N LEU A 582 -4.11 -17.64 8.47
CA LEU A 582 -5.13 -16.72 8.97
C LEU A 582 -6.54 -17.07 8.47
N LEU A 583 -6.70 -17.36 7.18
CA LEU A 583 -8.01 -17.78 6.62
C LEU A 583 -8.51 -19.12 7.18
N ARG A 584 -7.62 -20.04 7.54
CA ARG A 584 -8.01 -21.27 8.27
C ARG A 584 -8.51 -20.95 9.68
N LEU A 585 -7.83 -20.06 10.40
CA LEU A 585 -8.25 -19.64 11.74
C LEU A 585 -9.58 -18.86 11.72
N GLU A 586 -9.82 -18.03 10.70
CA GLU A 586 -11.10 -17.33 10.50
C GLU A 586 -12.24 -18.31 10.18
N LEU A 587 -12.01 -19.32 9.34
CA LEU A 587 -12.99 -20.39 9.06
C LEU A 587 -13.28 -21.23 10.31
N GLU A 588 -12.25 -21.62 11.05
CA GLU A 588 -12.38 -22.38 12.30
C GLU A 588 -13.15 -21.58 13.36
N GLN A 589 -12.92 -20.26 13.48
CA GLN A 589 -13.74 -19.39 14.33
C GLN A 589 -15.19 -19.30 13.86
N ALA A 590 -15.44 -19.19 12.55
CA ALA A 590 -16.79 -19.12 12.00
C ALA A 590 -17.58 -20.42 12.22
N ASP A 591 -16.95 -21.58 12.10
CA ASP A 591 -17.58 -22.87 12.37
C ASP A 591 -17.79 -23.13 13.87
N ASN A 592 -16.83 -22.76 14.73
CA ASN A 592 -17.03 -22.77 16.19
C ASN A 592 -18.21 -21.88 16.62
N VAL A 593 -18.42 -20.71 16.00
CA VAL A 593 -19.59 -19.84 16.26
C VAL A 593 -20.89 -20.50 15.77
N ARG A 594 -20.88 -21.18 14.62
CA ARG A 594 -22.05 -21.93 14.11
C ARG A 594 -22.44 -23.09 15.03
N GLU A 595 -21.46 -23.84 15.55
CA GLU A 595 -21.70 -24.89 16.54
C GLU A 595 -22.20 -24.32 17.87
N PHE A 596 -21.63 -23.22 18.35
CA PHE A 596 -22.11 -22.54 19.55
C PHE A 596 -23.56 -22.06 19.40
N ASP A 597 -23.94 -21.40 18.31
CA ASP A 597 -25.33 -20.98 18.07
C ASP A 597 -26.27 -22.17 17.75
N ARG A 598 -25.77 -23.34 17.35
CA ARG A 598 -26.56 -24.59 17.32
C ARG A 598 -26.82 -25.08 18.75
N LEU A 599 -25.78 -25.33 19.53
CA LEU A 599 -25.87 -25.82 20.92
C LEU A 599 -26.70 -24.88 21.79
N LYS A 600 -26.55 -23.57 21.63
CA LYS A 600 -27.35 -22.55 22.33
C LYS A 600 -28.84 -22.62 22.00
N ARG A 601 -29.23 -22.94 20.76
CA ARG A 601 -30.64 -23.17 20.38
C ARG A 601 -31.16 -24.47 21.00
N GLU A 602 -30.36 -25.53 20.95
CA GLU A 602 -30.64 -26.85 21.53
C GLU A 602 -30.89 -26.74 23.04
N ILE A 603 -29.92 -26.20 23.79
CA ILE A 603 -30.01 -25.90 25.24
C ILE A 603 -31.18 -24.96 25.57
N THR A 604 -31.50 -23.98 24.72
CA THR A 604 -32.67 -23.11 24.93
C THR A 604 -33.98 -23.88 24.78
N SER A 605 -34.07 -24.80 23.83
CA SER A 605 -35.26 -25.64 23.65
C SER A 605 -35.46 -26.62 24.82
N GLU A 606 -34.39 -27.25 25.30
CA GLU A 606 -34.41 -28.12 26.49
C GLU A 606 -34.79 -27.34 27.75
N ASN A 607 -34.21 -26.15 27.96
CA ASN A 607 -34.57 -25.29 29.09
C ASN A 607 -36.05 -24.87 29.07
N ASN A 608 -36.62 -24.66 27.89
CA ASN A 608 -38.04 -24.32 27.77
C ASN A 608 -38.93 -25.55 28.03
N ALA A 609 -38.57 -26.74 27.53
CA ALA A 609 -39.27 -27.99 27.86
C ALA A 609 -39.21 -28.29 29.38
N CYS A 610 -38.04 -28.14 30.00
CA CYS A 610 -37.83 -28.32 31.43
C CYS A 610 -38.63 -27.28 32.26
N LYS A 611 -38.71 -26.02 31.82
CA LYS A 611 -39.59 -25.01 32.45
C LYS A 611 -41.06 -25.41 32.40
N THR A 612 -41.56 -25.91 31.25
CA THR A 612 -42.95 -26.38 31.13
C THR A 612 -43.23 -27.54 32.10
N GLN A 613 -42.36 -28.56 32.12
CA GLN A 613 -42.45 -29.66 33.09
C GLN A 613 -42.40 -29.17 34.54
N MET A 614 -41.55 -28.20 34.87
CA MET A 614 -41.51 -27.59 36.21
C MET A 614 -42.80 -26.84 36.55
N MET A 615 -43.46 -26.17 35.59
CA MET A 615 -44.76 -25.54 35.81
C MET A 615 -45.86 -26.59 36.08
N GLU A 616 -45.90 -27.67 35.31
CA GLU A 616 -46.84 -28.78 35.55
C GLU A 616 -46.62 -29.45 36.91
N ILE A 617 -45.37 -29.67 37.31
CA ILE A 617 -45.03 -30.22 38.63
C ILE A 617 -45.44 -29.24 39.73
N ARG A 618 -45.24 -27.93 39.56
CA ARG A 618 -45.69 -26.91 40.53
C ARG A 618 -47.22 -26.83 40.63
N ALA A 619 -47.96 -26.96 39.53
CA ALA A 619 -49.41 -27.03 39.55
C ALA A 619 -49.91 -28.23 40.38
N LYS A 620 -49.36 -29.43 40.12
CA LYS A 620 -49.63 -30.66 40.89
C LYS A 620 -49.22 -30.54 42.37
N GLN A 621 -48.13 -29.81 42.67
CA GLN A 621 -47.73 -29.53 44.05
C GLN A 621 -48.67 -28.58 44.78
N GLU A 622 -49.23 -27.56 44.11
CA GLU A 622 -50.19 -26.65 44.74
C GLU A 622 -51.55 -27.32 44.95
N GLU A 623 -52.00 -28.13 43.98
CA GLU A 623 -53.16 -29.03 44.11
C GLU A 623 -53.01 -29.96 45.32
N LEU A 624 -51.83 -30.56 45.52
CA LEU A 624 -51.53 -31.35 46.73
C LEU A 624 -51.53 -30.51 48.02
N LYS A 625 -50.96 -29.30 48.03
CA LYS A 625 -50.96 -28.43 49.22
C LYS A 625 -52.36 -28.02 49.65
N CYS A 626 -53.24 -27.72 48.70
CA CYS A 626 -54.65 -27.38 48.98
C CYS A 626 -55.43 -28.56 49.57
N ASN A 627 -55.03 -29.79 49.24
CA ASN A 627 -55.74 -31.02 49.63
C ASN A 627 -55.09 -31.80 50.79
N LEU A 628 -53.96 -31.35 51.37
CA LEU A 628 -53.28 -32.08 52.45
C LEU A 628 -53.83 -31.73 53.85
N PRO A 629 -54.49 -32.68 54.57
CA PRO A 629 -54.91 -32.45 55.94
C PRO A 629 -53.71 -32.40 56.92
N ASN A 630 -53.94 -31.79 58.09
CA ASN A 630 -53.08 -31.87 59.28
C ASN A 630 -51.73 -31.11 59.26
N ARG A 631 -51.60 -30.06 58.42
CA ARG A 631 -50.42 -29.16 58.33
C ARG A 631 -49.90 -28.60 59.67
N MET A 632 -50.76 -28.45 60.69
CA MET A 632 -50.33 -27.95 62.01
C MET A 632 -49.42 -28.93 62.77
N ALA A 633 -49.56 -30.25 62.59
CA ALA A 633 -48.79 -31.25 63.33
C ALA A 633 -47.30 -31.21 62.97
N GLN A 634 -46.99 -31.14 61.67
CA GLN A 634 -45.61 -31.11 61.16
C GLN A 634 -44.84 -29.85 61.63
N ASN A 635 -45.52 -28.70 61.70
CA ASN A 635 -44.93 -27.45 62.19
C ASN A 635 -44.50 -27.49 63.67
N LYS A 636 -45.14 -28.33 64.51
CA LYS A 636 -44.68 -28.54 65.89
C LYS A 636 -43.38 -29.36 65.92
N LEU A 637 -43.34 -30.46 65.16
CA LEU A 637 -42.19 -31.36 65.09
C LEU A 637 -40.91 -30.63 64.65
N PHE A 638 -41.01 -29.77 63.64
CA PHE A 638 -39.87 -29.00 63.12
C PHE A 638 -39.28 -28.02 64.16
N LYS A 639 -40.11 -27.37 64.98
CA LYS A 639 -39.63 -26.47 66.04
C LYS A 639 -38.83 -27.22 67.11
N SER A 640 -39.26 -28.42 67.50
CA SER A 640 -38.50 -29.27 68.43
C SER A 640 -37.13 -29.66 67.88
N LEU A 641 -37.04 -29.96 66.57
CA LEU A 641 -35.77 -30.31 65.94
C LEU A 641 -34.76 -29.15 65.91
N VAL A 642 -35.22 -27.92 65.63
CA VAL A 642 -34.36 -26.72 65.63
C VAL A 642 -33.74 -26.49 67.01
N SER A 643 -34.55 -26.55 68.08
CA SER A 643 -34.07 -26.36 69.46
C SER A 643 -32.98 -27.37 69.87
N ILE A 644 -33.07 -28.63 69.42
CA ILE A 644 -32.04 -29.65 69.66
C ILE A 644 -30.73 -29.31 68.93
N LEU A 645 -30.79 -28.74 67.72
CA LEU A 645 -29.61 -28.35 66.95
C LEU A 645 -28.94 -27.08 67.52
N GLU A 646 -29.71 -26.12 68.01
CA GLU A 646 -29.19 -24.92 68.68
C GLU A 646 -28.41 -25.31 69.95
N PHE A 647 -28.98 -26.16 70.80
CA PHE A 647 -28.28 -26.72 71.97
C PHE A 647 -26.97 -27.42 71.58
N ARG A 648 -26.98 -28.20 70.50
CA ARG A 648 -25.81 -28.94 70.02
C ARG A 648 -24.72 -28.04 69.42
N LYS A 649 -25.09 -26.84 68.92
CA LYS A 649 -24.15 -25.78 68.51
C LYS A 649 -23.51 -25.10 69.72
N GLN A 650 -24.30 -24.80 70.75
CA GLN A 650 -23.82 -24.19 71.99
C GLN A 650 -22.68 -25.04 72.62
N ALA A 651 -22.95 -26.33 72.82
CA ALA A 651 -22.00 -27.31 73.36
C ALA A 651 -20.81 -27.65 72.45
N ALA A 652 -20.75 -27.09 71.23
CA ALA A 652 -19.60 -27.19 70.34
C ALA A 652 -18.68 -25.95 70.44
N LEU A 653 -19.26 -24.77 70.71
CA LEU A 653 -18.52 -23.53 70.96
C LEU A 653 -17.79 -23.58 72.31
N GLU A 654 -18.48 -24.04 73.36
CA GLU A 654 -17.91 -24.20 74.71
C GLU A 654 -16.60 -25.02 74.68
N ARG A 655 -16.60 -26.17 74.00
CA ARG A 655 -15.39 -26.99 73.81
C ARG A 655 -14.27 -26.31 73.02
N GLN A 656 -14.62 -25.38 72.12
CA GLN A 656 -13.63 -24.64 71.33
C GLN A 656 -12.98 -23.55 72.18
N GLU A 657 -13.71 -22.97 73.14
CA GLU A 657 -13.17 -22.06 74.15
C GLU A 657 -12.30 -22.81 75.18
N ASP A 658 -12.74 -23.98 75.65
CA ASP A 658 -11.95 -24.86 76.53
C ASP A 658 -10.59 -25.23 75.90
N HIS A 659 -10.60 -25.70 74.64
CA HIS A 659 -9.37 -26.10 73.95
C HIS A 659 -8.47 -24.88 73.62
N ALA A 660 -9.06 -23.70 73.40
CA ALA A 660 -8.31 -22.46 73.29
C ALA A 660 -7.69 -22.00 74.64
N ALA A 661 -8.27 -22.41 75.77
CA ALA A 661 -7.70 -22.20 77.10
C ALA A 661 -6.54 -23.18 77.38
N GLU A 662 -6.67 -24.47 77.04
CA GLU A 662 -5.55 -25.45 77.10
C GLU A 662 -4.32 -24.93 76.32
N MET A 663 -4.54 -24.51 75.07
CA MET A 663 -3.48 -23.98 74.18
C MET A 663 -2.83 -22.68 74.68
N ARG A 664 -3.43 -21.99 75.66
CA ARG A 664 -2.82 -20.86 76.38
C ARG A 664 -2.01 -21.34 77.59
N MET A 665 -2.49 -22.33 78.32
CA MET A 665 -1.81 -22.90 79.49
C MET A 665 -0.50 -23.60 79.10
N ASP A 666 -0.49 -24.38 78.03
CA ASP A 666 0.74 -25.06 77.57
C ASP A 666 1.81 -24.10 77.04
N LYS A 667 1.42 -22.92 76.51
CA LYS A 667 2.38 -21.87 76.17
C LYS A 667 3.09 -21.28 77.40
N ILE A 668 2.43 -21.21 78.54
CA ILE A 668 3.02 -20.72 79.80
C ILE A 668 4.00 -21.76 80.39
N ARG A 669 3.72 -23.05 80.18
CA ARG A 669 4.58 -24.17 80.61
C ARG A 669 5.90 -24.35 79.84
N ILE A 670 6.10 -23.61 78.75
CA ILE A 670 7.36 -23.65 77.96
C ILE A 670 8.26 -22.44 78.29
N THR A 671 7.79 -21.52 79.14
CA THR A 671 8.51 -20.30 79.56
C THR A 671 8.94 -20.29 81.03
N ASN A 672 8.78 -21.41 81.75
CA ASN A 672 9.31 -21.68 83.09
C ASN A 672 9.98 -23.06 83.09
#